data_AF-A0A1W6N0M8-F1
#
_entry.id   AF-A0A1W6N0M8-F1
#
_cell.length_a   1.000
_cell.length_b   1.000
_cell.length_c   1.000
_cell.angle_alpha   90.00
_cell.angle_beta   90.00
_cell.angle_gamma   90.00
#
_symmetry.space_group_name_H-M   'P 1'
#
loop_
_entity.id
_entity.type
_entity.pdbx_description
1 polymer ?
#
loop_
_entity_poly.entity_id
_entity_poly.type
_entity_poly.pdbx_seq_one_letter_code
_entity_poly.pdbx_strand_id
1 'polypeptide(L)'
;MQTIFYADLSDAHPEEDHWVSVAGQRYPLEPFKPEGLKELLARAPHLTAGRNDLRITHCVKGAIPMRIDTVVRVHLRHSLRKTPGAKSETGISHSAIFYPPKQNLLDALGPDEVWHAPPIDYTSTAQNFLFHHPDIINKDTTLTQIIIDEFMAGDVSIATAINNLATLMRQMGPPKETGGWATLEPYTPPENEETGFDGKTTYYHQMPTPAVQGAALTPLSPLLIRIKNDARFEGKKWTVQTGQAVVPASAPIRAKLADIAVSAEAGADNWQAAVSNSAAISGCETSIAVVDSSKRQISIKMENSYIRYLTAYIRFYDANANPISVPSWKPDDAGILYDAITELPNIQSDEVRYIGFLSPMNNVLAVPIGPPGTASALVTFPENAVSASVYGSGLGTGHNPWPSTPALGGTLTGVFNLGVPAFMLGFGAAAQSYKPLYDIVEKITKTKAFLVAVGVILTGWTAYIVGSSVYNKQMNWSSFTSLVSLIFDKAATKALLWVEAELAAGELEDQIPFAGWIMLAVNICTGVAQMAETIVEVATSDWNIENKVSTTITTSVTVRPDPRNKSFPEGKAGAKRSCTVKMIYKDQTRPTVSQTFDLPTGFTATSFQVQFAGNTLGGSVKLEADFYIESWLAGKATTGYVENDEKHAATIDMYLVEQPVPLSAKSIYTHARILTYVNGAYGWTDTAVAPTATIVSRDTSPTGNAIGDWTGLTLSQRLGMIGLAWEAAGTGVADCDTGSTGQLYVFQNINIPGTSMDAVKFPSCGFTGQTRLIYDPFPPKFLMDSSGNWVIDPATKQPEPDPKDVKLGEYYVDPRPANLPYDQGGGYHLRKITLDDSTPFNMASVQPSYGRFAYFPDSVCLHPSGIVIGVSAKYQKLQIVTLTRDGAADSDLPLGQIGAGPAQDKNRPGLLFHPVAVACAYDGAVIVLEDTKSSTGKSVDVVSRLSAYDLHMNPVNRFFDEKGQPSPWLYLSNASDYYYLDLATVGDEKLTYIYILYYTGSGAQPSDYHMAIYTYGLTPPASNPLVVTNAIAAARLSVDMWHSAYTLNFAMVTDGKGQPAGPKSSTTGPAGRTVPSVSMWAPPLPSA
;
A
#
# COMPACT_ATOMS: atom_id res chain seq x y z
N MET A 1 18.51 17.25 37.26
CA MET A 1 19.94 16.95 36.99
C MET A 1 20.63 18.26 36.64
N GLN A 2 21.76 18.58 37.26
CA GLN A 2 22.54 19.76 36.86
C GLN A 2 23.28 19.46 35.55
N THR A 3 23.25 20.39 34.58
CA THR A 3 23.78 20.17 33.22
C THR A 3 24.59 21.36 32.73
N ILE A 4 25.77 21.13 32.15
CA ILE A 4 26.52 22.15 31.40
C ILE A 4 26.37 21.88 29.90
N PHE A 5 26.02 22.92 29.16
CA PHE A 5 25.99 22.96 27.71
C PHE A 5 27.24 23.64 27.13
N TYR A 6 27.63 23.18 25.94
CA TYR A 6 28.80 23.63 25.18
C TYR A 6 28.36 24.09 23.79
N ALA A 7 29.14 24.96 23.13
CA ALA A 7 28.80 25.48 21.81
C ALA A 7 30.01 25.64 20.87
N ASP A 8 29.78 25.36 19.58
CA ASP A 8 30.63 25.85 18.49
C ASP A 8 30.12 27.24 18.07
N LEU A 9 30.93 28.26 18.31
CA LEU A 9 30.72 29.65 17.90
C LEU A 9 31.86 30.12 16.98
N SER A 10 32.46 29.18 16.23
CA SER A 10 33.47 29.50 15.21
C SER A 10 32.97 30.53 14.18
N ASP A 11 31.67 30.50 13.87
CA ASP A 11 31.01 31.35 12.86
C ASP A 11 30.20 32.49 13.50
N ALA A 12 30.47 32.85 14.76
CA ALA A 12 29.72 33.85 15.51
C ALA A 12 29.77 35.25 14.88
N HIS A 13 28.68 36.01 15.04
CA HIS A 13 28.62 37.41 14.64
C HIS A 13 29.55 38.25 15.55
N PRO A 14 30.56 38.96 15.00
CA PRO A 14 31.45 39.77 15.81
C PRO A 14 30.71 40.84 16.60
N GLU A 15 31.06 40.96 17.89
CA GLU A 15 30.52 41.95 18.82
C GLU A 15 29.01 41.90 19.14
N GLU A 16 28.33 40.79 18.83
CA GLU A 16 26.96 40.48 19.30
C GLU A 16 26.99 39.56 20.54
N ASP A 17 26.04 39.71 21.46
CA ASP A 17 25.90 38.86 22.64
C ASP A 17 25.38 37.47 22.23
N HIS A 18 25.87 36.38 22.85
CA HIS A 18 25.45 35.00 22.55
C HIS A 18 25.02 34.25 23.83
N TRP A 19 23.95 33.46 23.74
CA TRP A 19 23.39 32.69 24.87
C TRP A 19 22.78 31.36 24.43
N VAL A 20 22.66 30.43 25.39
CA VAL A 20 21.78 29.27 25.27
C VAL A 20 20.37 29.68 25.68
N SER A 21 19.38 29.40 24.84
CA SER A 21 17.95 29.50 25.15
C SER A 21 17.40 28.10 25.41
N VAL A 22 16.74 27.92 26.55
CA VAL A 22 16.04 26.69 26.91
C VAL A 22 14.92 27.02 27.91
N ALA A 23 13.72 26.47 27.67
CA ALA A 23 12.51 26.74 28.48
C ALA A 23 12.30 28.25 28.76
N GLY A 24 12.44 29.09 27.72
CA GLY A 24 12.23 30.54 27.80
C GLY A 24 13.27 31.32 28.62
N GLN A 25 14.31 30.65 29.13
CA GLN A 25 15.38 31.26 29.92
C GLN A 25 16.67 31.40 29.10
N ARG A 26 17.30 32.57 29.22
CA ARG A 26 18.48 32.97 28.44
C ARG A 26 19.73 32.85 29.31
N TYR A 27 20.62 31.91 28.98
CA TYR A 27 21.84 31.57 29.74
C TYR A 27 23.10 32.04 29.00
N PRO A 28 23.80 33.09 29.47
CA PRO A 28 24.98 33.63 28.80
C PRO A 28 26.10 32.59 28.63
N LEU A 29 26.73 32.66 27.45
CA LEU A 29 27.91 31.86 27.12
C LEU A 29 29.20 32.62 27.44
N GLU A 30 30.23 31.88 27.87
CA GLU A 30 31.58 32.41 28.07
C GLU A 30 32.63 31.56 27.32
N PRO A 31 33.76 32.15 26.86
CA PRO A 31 34.77 31.43 26.10
C PRO A 31 35.37 30.26 26.87
N PHE A 32 35.32 29.07 26.27
CA PHE A 32 35.84 27.84 26.85
C PHE A 32 37.37 27.77 26.67
N LYS A 33 38.08 27.49 27.75
CA LYS A 33 39.55 27.53 27.77
C LYS A 33 40.17 26.27 27.15
N PRO A 34 41.10 26.38 26.17
CA PRO A 34 41.70 25.22 25.51
C PRO A 34 42.34 24.20 26.46
N GLU A 35 42.92 24.67 27.56
CA GLU A 35 43.56 23.82 28.58
C GLU A 35 42.55 22.88 29.25
N GLY A 36 41.31 23.34 29.43
CA GLY A 36 40.23 22.58 30.05
C GLY A 36 39.65 21.47 29.18
N LEU A 37 39.87 21.50 27.85
CA LEU A 37 39.29 20.51 26.93
C LEU A 37 39.77 19.08 27.22
N LYS A 38 41.07 18.92 27.55
CA LYS A 38 41.63 17.60 27.86
C LYS A 38 41.08 17.03 29.17
N GLU A 39 40.82 17.88 30.16
CA GLU A 39 40.19 17.46 31.42
C GLU A 39 38.70 17.13 31.23
N LEU A 40 37.99 17.95 30.45
CA LEU A 40 36.59 17.71 30.10
C LEU A 40 36.42 16.35 29.42
N LEU A 41 37.23 16.04 28.39
CA LEU A 41 37.16 14.76 27.68
C LEU A 41 37.62 13.56 28.52
N ALA A 42 38.44 13.77 29.56
CA ALA A 42 38.81 12.73 30.52
C ALA A 42 37.69 12.41 31.53
N ARG A 43 36.83 13.39 31.86
CA ARG A 43 35.69 13.22 32.77
C ARG A 43 34.40 12.83 32.04
N ALA A 44 34.23 13.32 30.81
CA ALA A 44 33.05 13.15 29.97
C ALA A 44 33.42 12.53 28.60
N PRO A 45 33.94 11.29 28.54
CA PRO A 45 34.43 10.67 27.31
C PRO A 45 33.33 10.41 26.27
N HIS A 46 32.05 10.43 26.68
CA HIS A 46 30.90 10.34 25.78
C HIS A 46 30.80 11.54 24.81
N LEU A 47 31.39 12.69 25.13
CA LEU A 47 31.40 13.87 24.25
C LEU A 47 32.13 13.64 22.93
N THR A 48 33.03 12.65 22.87
CA THR A 48 33.74 12.21 21.65
C THR A 48 33.11 11.01 20.94
N ALA A 49 32.02 10.44 21.46
CA ALA A 49 31.40 9.25 20.86
C ALA A 49 30.92 9.54 19.42
N GLY A 50 31.48 8.82 18.44
CA GLY A 50 31.16 8.99 17.02
C GLY A 50 31.67 10.31 16.38
N ARG A 51 32.45 11.13 17.10
CA ARG A 51 32.81 12.50 16.66
C ARG A 51 34.30 12.75 16.47
N ASN A 52 34.70 12.86 15.21
CA ASN A 52 36.06 13.23 14.80
C ASN A 52 36.26 14.75 14.61
N ASP A 53 35.20 15.56 14.61
CA ASP A 53 35.23 17.00 14.30
C ASP A 53 34.99 17.92 15.52
N LEU A 54 34.93 17.34 16.73
CA LEU A 54 34.42 17.99 17.95
C LEU A 54 35.05 19.37 18.19
N ARG A 55 34.20 20.42 18.16
CA ARG A 55 34.58 21.80 18.48
C ARG A 55 33.79 22.30 19.68
N ILE A 56 34.52 22.80 20.67
CA ILE A 56 33.98 23.50 21.83
C ILE A 56 34.73 24.82 21.93
N THR A 57 34.00 25.92 21.74
CA THR A 57 34.55 27.29 21.80
C THR A 57 34.04 28.06 23.01
N HIS A 58 32.83 27.73 23.48
CA HIS A 58 32.13 28.38 24.58
C HIS A 58 31.37 27.36 25.42
N CYS A 59 31.09 27.70 26.67
CA CYS A 59 30.17 26.96 27.55
C CYS A 59 29.26 27.92 28.33
N VAL A 60 28.18 27.40 28.91
CA VAL A 60 27.34 28.18 29.83
C VAL A 60 28.09 28.46 31.13
N LYS A 61 27.91 29.66 31.68
CA LYS A 61 28.62 30.17 32.88
C LYS A 61 28.33 29.42 34.19
N GLY A 62 27.33 28.54 34.20
CA GLY A 62 26.97 27.71 35.34
C GLY A 62 26.07 26.56 34.90
N ALA A 63 25.94 25.54 35.75
CA ALA A 63 25.09 24.40 35.45
C ALA A 63 23.59 24.80 35.47
N ILE A 64 22.85 24.27 34.51
CA ILE A 64 21.41 24.47 34.32
C ILE A 64 20.65 23.29 34.93
N PRO A 65 19.61 23.53 35.74
CA PRO A 65 18.80 22.46 36.33
C PRO A 65 17.84 21.85 35.29
N MET A 66 18.32 20.84 34.56
CA MET A 66 17.52 20.12 33.57
C MET A 66 16.66 19.02 34.20
N ARG A 67 15.46 18.82 33.64
CA ARG A 67 14.56 17.69 33.94
C ARG A 67 15.12 16.37 33.42
N ILE A 68 14.66 15.26 33.99
CA ILE A 68 15.05 13.88 33.63
C ILE A 68 13.90 13.04 33.07
N ASP A 69 12.69 13.61 33.01
CA ASP A 69 11.43 12.96 32.62
C ASP A 69 10.87 13.50 31.29
N THR A 70 11.68 14.20 30.50
CA THR A 70 11.25 14.93 29.31
C THR A 70 12.38 15.08 28.27
N VAL A 71 11.99 15.44 27.05
CA VAL A 71 12.85 15.82 25.93
C VAL A 71 12.60 17.30 25.64
N VAL A 72 13.66 18.09 25.40
CA VAL A 72 13.57 19.55 25.22
C VAL A 72 14.46 20.01 24.07
N ARG A 73 13.99 20.92 23.21
CA ARG A 73 14.88 21.59 22.25
C ARG A 73 15.73 22.65 22.96
N VAL A 74 17.01 22.72 22.62
CA VAL A 74 17.98 23.69 23.16
C VAL A 74 18.57 24.50 22.03
N HIS A 75 18.66 25.81 22.22
CA HIS A 75 18.87 26.79 21.15
C HIS A 75 20.12 27.62 21.41
N LEU A 76 20.89 27.91 20.34
CA LEU A 76 21.99 28.86 20.37
C LEU A 76 21.53 30.16 19.71
N ARG A 77 21.29 31.19 20.53
CA ARG A 77 20.74 32.50 20.12
C ARG A 77 21.77 33.60 20.30
N HIS A 78 21.60 34.68 19.54
CA HIS A 78 22.47 35.85 19.59
C HIS A 78 21.69 37.15 19.37
N SER A 79 22.29 38.30 19.71
CA SER A 79 21.72 39.60 19.37
C SER A 79 21.95 39.96 17.91
N LEU A 80 21.16 40.91 17.40
CA LEU A 80 21.29 41.52 16.07
C LEU A 80 21.46 43.05 16.15
N ARG A 81 21.91 43.57 17.30
CA ARG A 81 21.96 45.02 17.61
C ARG A 81 22.88 45.82 16.68
N LYS A 82 23.85 45.15 16.05
CA LYS A 82 24.84 45.74 15.13
C LYS A 82 24.67 45.25 13.70
N THR A 83 23.72 44.34 13.45
CA THR A 83 23.47 43.75 12.12
C THR A 83 22.62 44.71 11.28
N PRO A 84 23.17 45.38 10.24
CA PRO A 84 22.46 46.46 9.56
C PRO A 84 21.26 45.93 8.76
N GLY A 85 20.08 46.53 8.98
CA GLY A 85 18.84 46.12 8.31
C GLY A 85 18.15 44.88 8.89
N ALA A 86 18.61 44.36 10.03
CA ALA A 86 17.92 43.29 10.75
C ALA A 86 16.48 43.70 11.12
N LYS A 87 15.55 42.75 10.98
CA LYS A 87 14.11 42.90 11.26
C LYS A 87 13.69 42.32 12.61
N SER A 88 14.63 41.70 13.34
CA SER A 88 14.45 41.18 14.70
C SER A 88 15.61 41.64 15.58
N GLU A 89 15.37 41.78 16.88
CA GLU A 89 16.45 42.06 17.85
C GLU A 89 17.36 40.85 18.10
N THR A 90 16.90 39.64 17.77
CA THR A 90 17.57 38.37 18.09
C THR A 90 17.69 37.46 16.86
N GLY A 91 18.85 36.84 16.70
CA GLY A 91 19.14 35.81 15.70
C GLY A 91 19.34 34.43 16.34
N ILE A 92 19.48 33.41 15.49
CA ILE A 92 19.61 32.02 15.90
C ILE A 92 20.50 31.24 14.93
N SER A 93 21.51 30.56 15.47
CA SER A 93 22.60 29.94 14.70
C SER A 93 22.54 28.41 14.70
N HIS A 94 22.51 27.79 15.89
CA HIS A 94 22.52 26.33 16.07
C HIS A 94 21.44 25.86 17.04
N SER A 95 21.17 24.56 17.04
CA SER A 95 20.16 23.92 17.89
C SER A 95 20.50 22.45 18.17
N ALA A 96 19.92 21.89 19.23
CA ALA A 96 20.08 20.51 19.63
C ALA A 96 18.79 19.98 20.28
N ILE A 97 18.65 18.65 20.35
CA ILE A 97 17.68 17.98 21.22
C ILE A 97 18.41 17.55 22.49
N PHE A 98 17.93 18.01 23.65
CA PHE A 98 18.35 17.51 24.95
C PHE A 98 17.40 16.40 25.44
N TYR A 99 18.00 15.33 25.95
CA TYR A 99 17.36 14.21 26.59
C TYR A 99 18.24 13.77 27.78
N PRO A 100 17.68 13.15 28.83
CA PRO A 100 18.48 12.57 29.90
C PRO A 100 19.39 11.44 29.37
N PRO A 101 20.59 11.24 29.92
CA PRO A 101 21.41 10.07 29.60
C PRO A 101 20.77 8.77 30.09
N LYS A 102 21.29 7.62 29.62
CA LYS A 102 20.81 6.29 29.99
C LYS A 102 20.89 6.08 31.52
N GLN A 103 19.95 5.33 32.09
CA GLN A 103 19.78 5.23 33.55
C GLN A 103 21.07 4.82 34.28
N ASN A 104 21.85 3.89 33.73
CA ASN A 104 23.12 3.46 34.30
C ASN A 104 24.22 4.55 34.34
N LEU A 105 24.08 5.63 33.56
CA LEU A 105 24.92 6.82 33.66
C LEU A 105 24.36 7.81 34.70
N LEU A 106 23.03 7.93 34.83
CA LEU A 106 22.39 8.70 35.91
C LEU A 106 22.73 8.11 37.29
N ASP A 107 22.67 6.78 37.42
CA ASP A 107 22.99 6.04 38.65
C ASP A 107 24.50 6.11 39.01
N ALA A 108 25.35 6.46 38.05
CA ALA A 108 26.80 6.58 38.22
C ALA A 108 27.27 8.00 38.55
N LEU A 109 26.42 9.02 38.37
CA LEU A 109 26.73 10.40 38.75
C LEU A 109 26.71 10.56 40.28
N GLY A 110 27.72 11.24 40.83
CA GLY A 110 27.72 11.65 42.22
C GLY A 110 26.58 12.63 42.57
N PRO A 111 26.14 12.74 43.84
CA PRO A 111 25.05 13.64 44.25
C PRO A 111 25.24 15.11 43.86
N ASP A 112 26.49 15.56 43.82
CA ASP A 112 26.90 16.93 43.46
C ASP A 112 27.50 17.02 42.03
N GLU A 113 27.43 15.95 41.24
CA GLU A 113 28.06 15.87 39.93
C GLU A 113 27.18 16.46 38.81
N VAL A 114 27.84 17.03 37.80
CA VAL A 114 27.18 17.80 36.73
C VAL A 114 27.27 17.04 35.42
N TRP A 115 26.13 16.84 34.76
CA TRP A 115 26.08 16.23 33.45
C TRP A 115 26.66 17.16 32.39
N HIS A 116 27.57 16.64 31.56
CA HIS A 116 28.12 17.38 30.43
C HIS A 116 27.35 16.98 29.16
N ALA A 117 26.54 17.89 28.63
CA ALA A 117 25.76 17.65 27.41
C ALA A 117 26.65 17.73 26.15
N PRO A 118 26.33 16.98 25.07
CA PRO A 118 26.97 17.17 23.77
C PRO A 118 26.91 18.64 23.30
N PRO A 119 27.94 19.16 22.62
CA PRO A 119 27.96 20.55 22.19
C PRO A 119 26.94 20.85 21.09
N ILE A 120 26.43 22.08 21.12
CA ILE A 120 25.48 22.62 20.16
C ILE A 120 26.25 23.20 18.97
N ASP A 121 26.10 22.60 17.79
CA ASP A 121 26.82 22.93 16.57
C ASP A 121 26.05 22.48 15.30
N TYR A 122 26.73 22.45 14.15
CA TYR A 122 26.15 22.00 12.88
C TYR A 122 25.70 20.52 12.88
N THR A 123 26.39 19.63 13.59
CA THR A 123 26.01 18.21 13.67
C THR A 123 24.79 18.03 14.56
N SER A 124 24.74 18.71 15.72
CA SER A 124 23.52 18.71 16.55
C SER A 124 22.34 19.38 15.83
N THR A 125 22.61 20.40 15.00
CA THR A 125 21.58 21.11 14.22
C THR A 125 21.05 20.23 13.09
N ALA A 126 21.91 19.47 12.41
CA ALA A 126 21.51 18.46 11.43
C ALA A 126 20.68 17.34 12.07
N GLN A 127 21.11 16.80 13.21
CA GLN A 127 20.34 15.81 13.99
C GLN A 127 18.97 16.37 14.41
N ASN A 128 18.94 17.59 14.95
CA ASN A 128 17.70 18.28 15.34
C ASN A 128 16.78 18.48 14.13
N PHE A 129 17.29 18.85 12.94
CA PHE A 129 16.48 19.00 11.74
C PHE A 129 15.81 17.68 11.34
N LEU A 130 16.55 16.57 11.33
CA LEU A 130 15.99 15.25 11.04
C LEU A 130 14.99 14.77 12.11
N PHE A 131 15.22 15.12 13.38
CA PHE A 131 14.33 14.76 14.50
C PHE A 131 12.92 15.40 14.39
N HIS A 132 12.74 16.44 13.57
CA HIS A 132 11.42 17.05 13.32
C HIS A 132 10.52 16.26 12.36
N HIS A 133 11.01 15.19 11.73
CA HIS A 133 10.18 14.33 10.89
C HIS A 133 9.10 13.60 11.72
N PRO A 134 7.81 13.53 11.30
CA PRO A 134 6.70 12.97 12.09
C PRO A 134 6.93 11.55 12.66
N ASP A 135 7.51 10.63 11.88
CA ASP A 135 7.83 9.28 12.38
C ASP A 135 8.92 9.26 13.47
N ILE A 136 9.75 10.31 13.57
CA ILE A 136 10.92 10.39 14.47
C ILE A 136 10.58 11.23 15.71
N ILE A 137 9.90 12.36 15.52
CA ILE A 137 9.62 13.38 16.55
C ILE A 137 8.84 12.78 17.73
N ASN A 138 9.43 12.77 18.92
CA ASN A 138 8.85 12.10 20.08
C ASN A 138 9.40 12.67 21.40
N LYS A 139 8.70 12.39 22.51
CA LYS A 139 9.10 12.79 23.87
C LYS A 139 9.49 11.62 24.79
N ASP A 140 9.43 10.39 24.29
CA ASP A 140 9.82 9.20 25.04
C ASP A 140 11.34 9.23 25.17
N THR A 141 11.85 9.40 26.39
CA THR A 141 13.28 9.58 26.64
C THR A 141 14.09 8.34 26.25
N THR A 142 13.50 7.14 26.35
CA THR A 142 14.13 5.88 25.91
C THR A 142 14.14 5.76 24.40
N LEU A 143 13.04 6.07 23.69
CA LEU A 143 13.05 6.09 22.23
C LEU A 143 13.99 7.17 21.68
N THR A 144 14.07 8.33 22.33
CA THR A 144 14.97 9.43 21.93
C THR A 144 16.44 9.05 22.13
N GLN A 145 16.79 8.39 23.24
CA GLN A 145 18.12 7.78 23.42
C GLN A 145 18.43 6.77 22.29
N ILE A 146 17.49 5.90 21.91
CA ILE A 146 17.72 4.93 20.83
C ILE A 146 17.91 5.64 19.48
N ILE A 147 17.05 6.60 19.13
CA ILE A 147 17.15 7.37 17.89
C ILE A 147 18.49 8.11 17.81
N ILE A 148 18.91 8.80 18.87
CA ILE A 148 20.08 9.68 18.80
C ILE A 148 21.38 8.91 19.10
N ASP A 149 21.46 8.18 20.22
CA ASP A 149 22.68 7.44 20.61
C ASP A 149 22.93 6.22 19.70
N GLU A 150 21.89 5.41 19.44
CA GLU A 150 22.06 4.10 18.78
C GLU A 150 21.95 4.18 17.25
N PHE A 151 21.14 5.10 16.70
CA PHE A 151 20.99 5.24 15.25
C PHE A 151 21.74 6.47 14.68
N MET A 152 21.45 7.70 15.11
CA MET A 152 22.07 8.90 14.52
C MET A 152 23.58 9.04 14.81
N ALA A 153 24.05 8.56 15.96
CA ALA A 153 25.47 8.57 16.34
C ALA A 153 26.11 7.17 16.30
N GLY A 154 25.34 6.11 16.62
CA GLY A 154 25.83 4.73 16.72
C GLY A 154 25.98 3.98 15.38
N ASP A 155 25.10 4.23 14.41
CA ASP A 155 25.24 3.64 13.08
C ASP A 155 26.22 4.45 12.23
N VAL A 156 27.33 3.83 11.85
CA VAL A 156 28.42 4.49 11.10
C VAL A 156 27.95 5.07 9.76
N SER A 157 26.96 4.45 9.10
CA SER A 157 26.45 4.94 7.81
C SER A 157 25.54 6.16 7.99
N ILE A 158 24.64 6.12 8.98
CA ILE A 158 23.75 7.24 9.31
C ILE A 158 24.57 8.41 9.85
N ALA A 159 25.47 8.17 10.80
CA ALA A 159 26.36 9.19 11.37
C ALA A 159 27.24 9.85 10.29
N THR A 160 27.77 9.08 9.32
CA THR A 160 28.53 9.65 8.20
C THR A 160 27.64 10.53 7.31
N ALA A 161 26.41 10.10 7.00
CA ALA A 161 25.47 10.89 6.20
C ALA A 161 25.02 12.18 6.92
N ILE A 162 24.84 12.14 8.25
CA ILE A 162 24.54 13.31 9.09
C ILE A 162 25.74 14.27 9.13
N ASN A 163 26.96 13.76 9.31
CA ASN A 163 28.18 14.59 9.30
C ASN A 163 28.43 15.22 7.91
N ASN A 164 28.05 14.57 6.82
CA ASN A 164 28.07 15.16 5.47
C ASN A 164 27.05 16.31 5.33
N LEU A 165 25.82 16.14 5.86
CA LEU A 165 24.81 17.21 5.90
C LEU A 165 25.28 18.40 6.75
N ALA A 166 25.83 18.14 7.94
CA ALA A 166 26.41 19.15 8.82
C ALA A 166 27.60 19.88 8.17
N THR A 167 28.43 19.16 7.40
CA THR A 167 29.53 19.74 6.63
C THR A 167 29.02 20.65 5.52
N LEU A 168 27.95 20.28 4.81
CA LEU A 168 27.30 21.16 3.82
C LEU A 168 26.74 22.42 4.50
N MET A 169 26.03 22.28 5.63
CA MET A 169 25.52 23.42 6.40
C MET A 169 26.67 24.38 6.81
N ARG A 170 27.79 23.83 7.30
CA ARG A 170 28.99 24.60 7.68
C ARG A 170 29.68 25.27 6.48
N GLN A 171 29.67 24.64 5.31
CA GLN A 171 30.19 25.25 4.06
C GLN A 171 29.30 26.39 3.54
N MET A 172 28.00 26.33 3.75
CA MET A 172 27.07 27.41 3.39
C MET A 172 27.08 28.56 4.42
N GLY A 173 27.52 28.28 5.65
CA GLY A 173 27.65 29.26 6.73
C GLY A 173 26.31 29.60 7.41
N PRO A 174 26.35 30.42 8.47
CA PRO A 174 25.19 30.65 9.35
C PRO A 174 24.00 31.32 8.63
N PRO A 175 22.77 31.14 9.15
CA PRO A 175 21.53 31.61 8.51
C PRO A 175 21.47 33.13 8.33
N LYS A 176 20.98 33.60 7.18
CA LYS A 176 20.87 35.03 6.81
C LYS A 176 19.59 35.26 6.01
N GLU A 177 19.12 36.51 5.90
CA GLU A 177 17.93 36.81 5.09
C GLU A 177 18.06 36.41 3.60
N THR A 178 19.29 36.35 3.08
CA THR A 178 19.60 36.14 1.66
C THR A 178 20.57 34.99 1.40
N GLY A 179 20.76 34.07 2.36
CA GLY A 179 21.65 32.92 2.21
C GLY A 179 22.00 32.24 3.53
N GLY A 180 23.12 31.50 3.56
CA GLY A 180 23.43 30.57 4.64
C GLY A 180 22.81 29.19 4.38
N TRP A 181 22.95 28.25 5.32
CA TRP A 181 22.33 26.93 5.20
C TRP A 181 20.79 26.97 5.25
N ALA A 182 20.24 27.96 5.96
CA ALA A 182 18.83 28.32 5.97
C ALA A 182 18.66 29.83 5.72
N THR A 183 17.62 30.23 4.99
CA THR A 183 17.20 31.63 4.92
C THR A 183 16.49 32.03 6.21
N LEU A 184 16.68 33.28 6.64
CA LEU A 184 15.96 33.90 7.76
C LEU A 184 14.82 34.76 7.24
N GLU A 185 13.58 34.30 7.44
CA GLU A 185 12.38 34.99 6.99
C GLU A 185 11.67 35.66 8.18
N PRO A 186 11.31 36.95 8.09
CA PRO A 186 10.73 37.69 9.21
C PRO A 186 9.29 37.23 9.47
N TYR A 187 8.95 37.05 10.75
CA TYR A 187 7.58 36.79 11.19
C TYR A 187 7.20 37.69 12.37
N THR A 188 6.09 38.42 12.23
CA THR A 188 5.50 39.26 13.27
C THR A 188 4.21 38.59 13.75
N PRO A 189 4.16 38.01 14.97
CA PRO A 189 2.93 37.50 15.55
C PRO A 189 1.88 38.62 15.68
N PRO A 190 0.59 38.34 15.52
CA PRO A 190 -0.47 39.32 15.75
C PRO A 190 -0.57 39.73 17.23
N GLU A 191 -1.11 40.92 17.48
CA GLU A 191 -1.35 41.45 18.84
C GLU A 191 -2.32 40.54 19.61
N ASN A 192 -1.91 40.10 20.80
CA ASN A 192 -2.57 39.07 21.59
C ASN A 192 -2.24 39.21 23.08
N GLU A 193 -3.24 39.62 23.88
CA GLU A 193 -3.10 39.88 25.32
C GLU A 193 -2.86 38.61 26.15
N GLU A 194 -3.30 37.43 25.66
CA GLU A 194 -3.16 36.15 26.38
C GLU A 194 -1.76 35.55 26.25
N THR A 195 -1.02 35.85 25.17
CA THR A 195 0.36 35.38 24.96
C THR A 195 1.43 36.43 25.28
N GLY A 196 1.03 37.69 25.42
CA GLY A 196 1.95 38.83 25.54
C GLY A 196 2.57 39.29 24.22
N PHE A 197 2.09 38.82 23.05
CA PHE A 197 2.55 39.35 21.77
C PHE A 197 1.93 40.72 21.48
N ASP A 198 2.76 41.70 21.13
CA ASP A 198 2.39 43.10 20.97
C ASP A 198 1.96 43.48 19.53
N GLY A 199 1.95 42.53 18.59
CA GLY A 199 1.65 42.79 17.18
C GLY A 199 2.71 43.55 16.39
N LYS A 200 3.91 43.76 16.98
CA LYS A 200 4.94 44.69 16.45
C LYS A 200 6.33 44.06 16.50
N THR A 201 6.64 43.36 17.59
CA THR A 201 7.87 42.58 17.78
C THR A 201 7.96 41.48 16.74
N THR A 202 9.08 41.47 16.02
CA THR A 202 9.30 40.60 14.87
C THR A 202 10.46 39.65 15.15
N TYR A 203 10.25 38.39 14.80
CA TYR A 203 11.18 37.26 14.97
C TYR A 203 11.61 36.74 13.59
N TYR A 204 12.54 35.78 13.55
CA TYR A 204 12.91 35.09 12.32
C TYR A 204 12.55 33.61 12.36
N HIS A 205 12.07 33.06 11.25
CA HIS A 205 12.03 31.63 11.01
C HIS A 205 13.20 31.16 10.14
N GLN A 206 13.75 29.98 10.44
CA GLN A 206 14.81 29.35 9.66
C GLN A 206 14.17 28.44 8.59
N MET A 207 14.29 28.80 7.31
CA MET A 207 13.94 27.93 6.18
C MET A 207 15.20 27.29 5.58
N PRO A 208 15.55 26.03 5.90
CA PRO A 208 16.58 25.26 5.22
C PRO A 208 16.52 25.42 3.70
N THR A 209 17.66 25.78 3.09
CA THR A 209 17.75 26.01 1.64
C THR A 209 17.50 24.73 0.83
N PRO A 210 17.08 24.80 -0.45
CA PRO A 210 16.85 23.62 -1.28
C PRO A 210 18.04 22.65 -1.37
N ALA A 211 19.28 23.15 -1.30
CA ALA A 211 20.47 22.31 -1.25
C ALA A 211 20.57 21.49 0.05
N VAL A 212 20.27 22.10 1.20
CA VAL A 212 20.22 21.41 2.50
C VAL A 212 19.04 20.43 2.56
N GLN A 213 17.88 20.80 2.00
CA GLN A 213 16.72 19.91 1.89
C GLN A 213 17.07 18.65 1.06
N GLY A 214 17.60 18.83 -0.16
CA GLY A 214 18.00 17.72 -1.02
C GLY A 214 19.08 16.82 -0.40
N ALA A 215 20.06 17.39 0.29
CA ALA A 215 21.09 16.62 0.99
C ALA A 215 20.54 15.81 2.18
N ALA A 216 19.58 16.35 2.93
CA ALA A 216 19.01 15.74 4.13
C ALA A 216 18.26 14.42 3.87
N LEU A 217 17.85 14.17 2.63
CA LEU A 217 17.27 12.89 2.21
C LEU A 217 18.19 11.69 2.47
N THR A 218 19.52 11.90 2.37
CA THR A 218 20.55 10.87 2.47
C THR A 218 20.65 10.26 3.88
N PRO A 219 20.75 11.04 4.97
CA PRO A 219 20.66 10.49 6.33
C PRO A 219 19.24 10.12 6.77
N LEU A 220 18.20 10.81 6.27
CA LEU A 220 16.81 10.58 6.73
C LEU A 220 16.29 9.20 6.31
N SER A 221 16.56 8.79 5.07
CA SER A 221 16.06 7.53 4.50
C SER A 221 16.48 6.26 5.29
N PRO A 222 17.77 6.00 5.59
CA PRO A 222 18.17 4.84 6.39
C PRO A 222 17.71 4.93 7.85
N LEU A 223 17.63 6.13 8.43
CA LEU A 223 17.13 6.35 9.78
C LEU A 223 15.65 5.94 9.92
N LEU A 224 14.81 6.29 8.94
CA LEU A 224 13.41 5.86 8.89
C LEU A 224 13.29 4.34 8.73
N ILE A 225 14.05 3.73 7.82
CA ILE A 225 14.09 2.25 7.69
C ILE A 225 14.42 1.60 9.03
N ARG A 226 15.39 2.14 9.78
CA ARG A 226 15.82 1.59 11.06
C ARG A 226 14.72 1.67 12.13
N ILE A 227 14.09 2.83 12.28
CA ILE A 227 12.98 3.04 13.24
C ILE A 227 11.77 2.13 12.92
N LYS A 228 11.46 1.92 11.64
CA LYS A 228 10.32 1.08 11.22
C LYS A 228 10.58 -0.43 11.27
N ASN A 229 11.84 -0.87 11.41
CA ASN A 229 12.18 -2.29 11.62
C ASN A 229 12.37 -2.68 13.09
N ASP A 230 12.70 -1.74 13.97
CA ASP A 230 13.00 -2.05 15.37
C ASP A 230 11.72 -2.24 16.22
N ALA A 231 11.55 -3.45 16.76
CA ALA A 231 10.39 -3.84 17.58
C ALA A 231 10.20 -3.00 18.86
N ARG A 232 11.23 -2.29 19.34
CA ARG A 232 11.11 -1.35 20.49
C ARG A 232 10.20 -0.16 20.19
N PHE A 233 9.87 0.06 18.91
CA PHE A 233 9.01 1.12 18.40
C PHE A 233 7.59 0.64 18.03
N GLU A 234 7.31 -0.67 18.11
CA GLU A 234 5.96 -1.23 17.90
C GLU A 234 4.98 -0.69 18.95
N GLY A 235 3.75 -0.37 18.52
CA GLY A 235 2.73 0.25 19.37
C GLY A 235 3.00 1.70 19.78
N LYS A 236 4.20 2.25 19.49
CA LYS A 236 4.60 3.63 19.81
C LYS A 236 4.78 4.51 18.57
N LYS A 237 5.37 3.95 17.51
CA LYS A 237 5.74 4.64 16.26
C LYS A 237 5.42 3.85 15.00
N TRP A 238 5.03 2.59 15.11
CA TRP A 238 4.47 1.78 14.03
C TRP A 238 3.52 0.71 14.61
N THR A 239 2.60 0.20 13.80
CA THR A 239 1.69 -0.91 14.18
C THR A 239 1.55 -1.89 13.01
N VAL A 240 1.13 -3.12 13.31
CA VAL A 240 0.81 -4.13 12.28
C VAL A 240 -0.70 -4.24 12.17
N GLN A 241 -1.24 -3.87 11.01
CA GLN A 241 -2.63 -4.18 10.67
C GLN A 241 -2.68 -5.61 10.11
N THR A 242 -3.53 -6.47 10.68
CA THR A 242 -3.72 -7.83 10.17
C THR A 242 -4.68 -7.78 8.98
N GLY A 243 -4.18 -8.06 7.78
CA GLY A 243 -4.96 -8.09 6.55
C GLY A 243 -5.93 -9.26 6.51
N GLN A 244 -6.99 -9.11 5.71
CA GLN A 244 -8.00 -10.14 5.50
C GLN A 244 -8.31 -10.33 4.01
N ALA A 245 -7.80 -11.42 3.41
CA ALA A 245 -8.18 -11.81 2.05
C ALA A 245 -9.56 -12.52 1.99
N VAL A 246 -9.94 -13.27 3.03
CA VAL A 246 -11.29 -13.85 3.19
C VAL A 246 -11.72 -13.76 4.65
N VAL A 247 -12.96 -13.31 4.88
CA VAL A 247 -13.65 -13.40 6.18
C VAL A 247 -14.24 -14.81 6.33
N PRO A 248 -13.84 -15.62 7.33
CA PRO A 248 -14.49 -16.90 7.59
C PRO A 248 -15.91 -16.69 8.12
N ALA A 249 -16.90 -17.38 7.55
CA ALA A 249 -18.23 -17.45 8.15
C ALA A 249 -18.12 -18.02 9.58
N SER A 250 -18.53 -17.22 10.58
CA SER A 250 -18.37 -17.59 11.99
C SER A 250 -19.07 -18.91 12.35
N ALA A 251 -18.57 -19.58 13.40
CA ALA A 251 -18.97 -20.93 13.80
C ALA A 251 -20.50 -21.14 13.82
N PRO A 252 -21.01 -22.30 13.37
CA PRO A 252 -22.39 -22.46 12.92
C PRO A 252 -23.40 -22.02 13.99
N ILE A 253 -24.28 -21.09 13.59
CA ILE A 253 -25.27 -20.38 14.44
C ILE A 253 -26.36 -21.33 15.01
N ARG A 254 -26.22 -22.66 14.87
CA ARG A 254 -27.08 -23.66 15.52
C ARG A 254 -27.21 -23.47 17.04
N ALA A 255 -26.21 -22.88 17.70
CA ALA A 255 -26.24 -22.57 19.13
C ALA A 255 -26.85 -21.20 19.50
N LYS A 256 -27.21 -20.34 18.53
CA LYS A 256 -27.88 -19.04 18.78
C LYS A 256 -29.22 -18.87 18.04
N LEU A 257 -29.47 -19.64 16.98
CA LEU A 257 -30.78 -19.71 16.32
C LEU A 257 -31.84 -20.43 17.18
N ALA A 258 -31.43 -21.27 18.14
CA ALA A 258 -32.34 -21.96 19.04
C ALA A 258 -33.15 -21.00 19.93
N ASP A 259 -32.50 -19.98 20.48
CA ASP A 259 -33.15 -18.99 21.37
C ASP A 259 -34.00 -17.96 20.59
N ILE A 260 -33.69 -17.72 19.32
CA ILE A 260 -34.41 -16.78 18.45
C ILE A 260 -35.71 -17.41 17.89
N ALA A 261 -35.81 -18.73 17.84
CA ALA A 261 -36.96 -19.45 17.28
C ALA A 261 -38.27 -19.39 18.11
N VAL A 262 -38.28 -18.64 19.23
CA VAL A 262 -39.39 -18.65 20.21
C VAL A 262 -40.38 -17.49 20.01
N SER A 263 -40.00 -16.40 19.33
CA SER A 263 -40.85 -15.20 19.16
C SER A 263 -41.40 -15.05 17.74
N ALA A 264 -42.24 -15.99 17.32
CA ALA A 264 -42.95 -15.96 16.03
C ALA A 264 -44.47 -15.76 16.22
N GLU A 265 -44.87 -14.59 16.74
CA GLU A 265 -46.26 -14.12 16.65
C GLU A 265 -46.47 -13.33 15.34
N ALA A 266 -47.62 -13.53 14.69
CA ALA A 266 -47.86 -13.04 13.34
C ALA A 266 -48.37 -11.58 13.33
N GLY A 267 -47.79 -10.74 12.47
CA GLY A 267 -48.37 -9.43 12.12
C GLY A 267 -47.39 -8.25 11.95
N ALA A 268 -46.10 -8.42 12.26
CA ALA A 268 -45.10 -7.35 12.12
C ALA A 268 -44.36 -7.38 10.76
N ASP A 269 -44.00 -6.19 10.26
CA ASP A 269 -43.27 -6.02 9.00
C ASP A 269 -41.80 -6.45 9.15
N ASN A 270 -41.28 -7.19 8.16
CA ASN A 270 -40.12 -8.07 8.33
C ASN A 270 -38.78 -7.47 7.83
N TRP A 271 -38.70 -6.14 7.78
CA TRP A 271 -37.55 -5.40 7.24
C TRP A 271 -36.24 -5.65 8.00
N GLN A 272 -35.14 -5.83 7.26
CA GLN A 272 -33.78 -6.11 7.75
C GLN A 272 -32.74 -5.35 6.91
N ALA A 273 -31.51 -5.22 7.42
CA ALA A 273 -30.37 -4.54 6.77
C ALA A 273 -29.01 -5.13 7.21
N ALA A 274 -27.99 -5.05 6.34
CA ALA A 274 -26.59 -5.47 6.58
C ALA A 274 -25.59 -4.52 5.85
N VAL A 275 -24.27 -4.67 6.07
CA VAL A 275 -23.20 -3.86 5.41
C VAL A 275 -22.39 -4.63 4.36
N SER A 276 -22.08 -4.01 3.23
CA SER A 276 -21.37 -4.67 2.11
C SER A 276 -19.90 -5.06 2.38
N ASN A 277 -19.24 -4.37 3.32
CA ASN A 277 -17.92 -4.73 3.83
C ASN A 277 -17.94 -4.57 5.37
N SER A 278 -17.17 -5.39 6.09
CA SER A 278 -17.02 -5.35 7.54
C SER A 278 -15.56 -5.29 8.02
N ALA A 279 -14.61 -5.20 7.10
CA ALA A 279 -13.21 -4.94 7.40
C ALA A 279 -12.86 -3.44 7.27
N ALA A 280 -11.75 -3.03 7.87
CA ALA A 280 -11.23 -1.66 7.74
C ALA A 280 -10.68 -1.39 6.32
N ILE A 281 -11.27 -0.42 5.62
CA ILE A 281 -10.78 0.10 4.32
C ILE A 281 -10.00 1.37 4.61
N SER A 282 -8.74 1.48 4.18
CA SER A 282 -7.89 2.64 4.50
C SER A 282 -7.93 3.00 6.01
N GLY A 283 -7.85 1.98 6.87
CA GLY A 283 -7.96 2.13 8.32
C GLY A 283 -9.35 2.48 8.86
N CYS A 284 -10.41 2.51 8.05
CA CYS A 284 -11.78 2.85 8.49
C CYS A 284 -12.72 1.64 8.36
N GLU A 285 -13.15 1.09 9.49
CA GLU A 285 -14.15 0.01 9.59
C GLU A 285 -15.58 0.59 9.68
N THR A 286 -16.59 -0.19 9.29
CA THR A 286 -18.01 0.21 9.43
C THR A 286 -18.89 -1.01 9.69
N SER A 287 -19.79 -0.90 10.67
CA SER A 287 -20.76 -1.92 11.07
C SER A 287 -22.13 -1.29 11.37
N ILE A 288 -23.20 -2.08 11.32
CA ILE A 288 -24.57 -1.63 11.62
C ILE A 288 -25.35 -2.61 12.49
N ALA A 289 -26.40 -2.12 13.13
CA ALA A 289 -27.43 -2.93 13.78
C ALA A 289 -28.83 -2.37 13.46
N VAL A 290 -29.82 -3.24 13.22
CA VAL A 290 -31.23 -2.82 13.08
C VAL A 290 -31.78 -2.47 14.46
N VAL A 291 -32.38 -1.28 14.59
CA VAL A 291 -32.93 -0.76 15.85
C VAL A 291 -34.45 -0.85 15.88
N ASP A 292 -35.10 -0.56 14.75
CA ASP A 292 -36.55 -0.71 14.58
C ASP A 292 -36.87 -1.06 13.13
N SER A 293 -37.38 -2.27 12.87
CA SER A 293 -37.75 -2.70 11.51
C SER A 293 -38.98 -1.95 10.98
N SER A 294 -39.95 -1.65 11.84
CA SER A 294 -41.19 -0.94 11.48
C SER A 294 -40.95 0.52 11.09
N LYS A 295 -39.90 1.14 11.62
CA LYS A 295 -39.44 2.49 11.24
C LYS A 295 -38.29 2.50 10.24
N ARG A 296 -37.79 1.33 9.82
CA ARG A 296 -36.62 1.20 8.91
C ARG A 296 -35.38 1.91 9.44
N GLN A 297 -35.12 1.75 10.74
CA GLN A 297 -34.10 2.46 11.51
C GLN A 297 -32.92 1.54 11.85
N ILE A 298 -31.70 2.02 11.60
CA ILE A 298 -30.45 1.34 11.93
C ILE A 298 -29.53 2.24 12.78
N SER A 299 -28.71 1.63 13.61
CA SER A 299 -27.53 2.29 14.19
C SER A 299 -26.32 1.97 13.33
N ILE A 300 -25.55 2.98 12.95
CA ILE A 300 -24.28 2.87 12.22
C ILE A 300 -23.13 3.15 13.19
N LYS A 301 -22.10 2.31 13.17
CA LYS A 301 -20.83 2.52 13.89
C LYS A 301 -19.68 2.49 12.88
N MET A 302 -18.74 3.42 13.02
CA MET A 302 -17.51 3.47 12.22
C MET A 302 -16.29 3.59 13.13
N GLU A 303 -15.16 2.97 12.77
CA GLU A 303 -13.97 2.91 13.63
C GLU A 303 -12.70 3.15 12.81
N ASN A 304 -11.92 4.18 13.15
CA ASN A 304 -10.71 4.60 12.45
C ASN A 304 -9.46 4.14 13.21
N SER A 305 -8.59 3.34 12.58
CA SER A 305 -7.34 2.80 13.13
C SER A 305 -6.09 3.66 12.91
N TYR A 306 -6.16 4.71 12.07
CA TYR A 306 -5.01 5.53 11.66
C TYR A 306 -4.83 6.80 12.52
N ILE A 307 -3.65 7.44 12.42
CA ILE A 307 -3.27 8.65 13.18
C ILE A 307 -3.70 9.92 12.43
N ARG A 308 -4.99 9.98 12.07
CA ARG A 308 -5.65 11.10 11.37
C ARG A 308 -7.11 11.23 11.76
N TYR A 309 -7.74 12.35 11.43
CA TYR A 309 -9.19 12.54 11.55
C TYR A 309 -9.90 12.23 10.23
N LEU A 310 -11.10 11.66 10.32
CA LEU A 310 -12.02 11.46 9.19
C LEU A 310 -13.37 12.11 9.49
N THR A 311 -14.08 12.56 8.46
CA THR A 311 -15.46 13.05 8.54
C THR A 311 -16.41 12.01 7.96
N ALA A 312 -17.48 11.69 8.67
CA ALA A 312 -18.46 10.67 8.30
C ALA A 312 -19.68 11.28 7.58
N TYR A 313 -20.06 10.66 6.45
CA TYR A 313 -21.19 11.08 5.61
C TYR A 313 -22.08 9.89 5.20
N ILE A 314 -23.30 10.18 4.75
CA ILE A 314 -24.24 9.21 4.17
C ILE A 314 -24.92 9.75 2.90
N ARG A 315 -25.29 8.85 1.99
CA ARG A 315 -26.06 9.12 0.75
C ARG A 315 -27.07 8.00 0.52
N PHE A 316 -28.32 8.32 0.18
CA PHE A 316 -29.39 7.34 -0.03
C PHE A 316 -29.65 7.07 -1.52
N TYR A 317 -30.15 5.88 -1.85
CA TYR A 317 -30.39 5.45 -3.23
C TYR A 317 -31.78 4.82 -3.42
N ASP A 318 -32.42 5.12 -4.55
CA ASP A 318 -33.69 4.55 -4.97
C ASP A 318 -33.54 3.10 -5.49
N ALA A 319 -34.66 2.47 -5.85
CA ALA A 319 -34.69 1.12 -6.42
C ALA A 319 -33.98 0.96 -7.77
N ASN A 320 -33.61 2.07 -8.43
CA ASN A 320 -32.88 2.11 -9.71
C ASN A 320 -31.39 2.46 -9.52
N ALA A 321 -30.92 2.57 -8.26
CA ALA A 321 -29.61 3.07 -7.86
C ALA A 321 -29.31 4.55 -8.24
N ASN A 322 -30.35 5.36 -8.46
CA ASN A 322 -30.21 6.83 -8.50
C ASN A 322 -30.01 7.37 -7.08
N PRO A 323 -29.21 8.43 -6.88
CA PRO A 323 -29.11 9.09 -5.59
C PRO A 323 -30.40 9.85 -5.27
N ILE A 324 -30.77 9.87 -3.99
CA ILE A 324 -31.94 10.62 -3.50
C ILE A 324 -31.49 11.93 -2.86
N SER A 325 -31.97 13.05 -3.39
CA SER A 325 -31.83 14.37 -2.78
C SER A 325 -32.67 14.45 -1.49
N VAL A 326 -32.01 14.75 -0.38
CA VAL A 326 -32.55 14.75 0.99
C VAL A 326 -32.17 16.02 1.77
N PRO A 327 -32.53 17.23 1.29
CA PRO A 327 -32.08 18.51 1.87
C PRO A 327 -32.50 18.74 3.32
N SER A 328 -33.58 18.10 3.79
CA SER A 328 -34.08 18.20 5.18
C SER A 328 -33.70 17.05 6.11
N TRP A 329 -33.03 16.00 5.60
CA TRP A 329 -32.69 14.81 6.42
C TRP A 329 -31.55 15.09 7.41
N LYS A 330 -31.60 14.45 8.58
CA LYS A 330 -30.51 14.40 9.57
C LYS A 330 -30.57 13.06 10.33
N PRO A 331 -29.48 12.57 10.94
CA PRO A 331 -29.54 11.39 11.80
C PRO A 331 -30.44 11.66 13.02
N ASP A 332 -31.06 10.60 13.52
CA ASP A 332 -32.10 10.66 14.55
C ASP A 332 -31.54 11.08 15.92
N ASP A 333 -30.24 10.87 16.15
CA ASP A 333 -29.46 11.27 17.32
C ASP A 333 -28.67 12.59 17.11
N ALA A 334 -29.01 13.37 16.08
CA ALA A 334 -28.42 14.69 15.81
C ALA A 334 -28.57 15.68 16.98
N GLY A 335 -27.52 15.77 17.81
CA GLY A 335 -27.40 16.71 18.93
C GLY A 335 -26.68 18.02 18.58
N ILE A 336 -26.38 18.83 19.61
CA ILE A 336 -25.85 20.21 19.47
C ILE A 336 -24.56 20.30 18.63
N LEU A 337 -23.73 19.24 18.65
CA LEU A 337 -22.50 19.14 17.85
C LEU A 337 -22.78 18.90 16.36
N TYR A 338 -23.89 18.24 16.01
CA TYR A 338 -24.35 18.09 14.64
C TYR A 338 -24.75 19.46 14.07
N ASP A 339 -25.70 20.12 14.74
CA ASP A 339 -26.28 21.38 14.25
C ASP A 339 -25.17 22.41 13.98
N ALA A 340 -24.29 22.63 14.96
CA ALA A 340 -23.20 23.61 14.89
C ALA A 340 -22.06 23.25 13.89
N ILE A 341 -21.95 21.98 13.46
CA ILE A 341 -21.07 21.61 12.35
C ILE A 341 -21.79 21.81 11.01
N THR A 342 -23.10 21.50 10.92
CA THR A 342 -23.89 21.72 9.70
C THR A 342 -24.21 23.18 9.37
N GLU A 343 -23.99 24.11 10.30
CA GLU A 343 -23.97 25.57 10.05
C GLU A 343 -22.78 26.01 9.17
N LEU A 344 -21.77 25.16 8.96
CA LEU A 344 -20.58 25.48 8.17
C LEU A 344 -20.84 25.40 6.65
N PRO A 345 -20.39 26.38 5.84
CA PRO A 345 -20.64 26.39 4.41
C PRO A 345 -19.93 25.23 3.69
N ASN A 346 -20.60 24.67 2.68
CA ASN A 346 -20.09 23.66 1.74
C ASN A 346 -19.68 22.30 2.31
N ILE A 347 -19.83 22.03 3.62
CA ILE A 347 -19.38 20.75 4.21
C ILE A 347 -20.27 19.54 3.87
N GLN A 348 -21.51 19.79 3.40
CA GLN A 348 -22.50 18.78 3.00
C GLN A 348 -23.30 19.29 1.79
N SER A 349 -24.03 18.42 1.11
CA SER A 349 -24.93 18.75 0.00
C SER A 349 -26.29 18.06 0.17
N ASP A 350 -27.27 18.36 -0.69
CA ASP A 350 -28.59 17.72 -0.62
C ASP A 350 -28.52 16.19 -0.76
N GLU A 351 -27.53 15.65 -1.48
CA GLU A 351 -27.33 14.20 -1.65
C GLU A 351 -26.33 13.57 -0.67
N VAL A 352 -25.39 14.34 -0.12
CA VAL A 352 -24.32 13.85 0.76
C VAL A 352 -24.44 14.53 2.12
N ARG A 353 -25.02 13.82 3.09
CA ARG A 353 -25.34 14.35 4.42
C ARG A 353 -24.27 14.00 5.43
N TYR A 354 -23.85 14.99 6.22
CA TYR A 354 -22.98 14.76 7.38
C TYR A 354 -23.67 13.84 8.39
N ILE A 355 -22.92 12.96 9.05
CA ILE A 355 -23.40 12.13 10.18
C ILE A 355 -22.45 12.10 11.39
N GLY A 356 -21.18 12.51 11.27
CA GLY A 356 -20.24 12.53 12.40
C GLY A 356 -18.79 12.78 12.01
N PHE A 357 -17.85 12.60 12.93
CA PHE A 357 -16.42 12.54 12.65
C PHE A 357 -15.74 11.48 13.51
N LEU A 358 -14.63 10.93 13.03
CA LEU A 358 -13.83 9.91 13.69
C LEU A 358 -12.53 10.55 14.21
N SER A 359 -12.20 10.30 15.47
CA SER A 359 -10.90 10.62 16.07
C SER A 359 -9.78 9.72 15.50
N PRO A 360 -8.50 10.12 15.61
CA PRO A 360 -7.37 9.20 15.40
C PRO A 360 -7.38 8.07 16.44
N MET A 361 -6.89 6.88 16.08
CA MET A 361 -6.97 5.73 17.00
C MET A 361 -5.95 5.79 18.14
N ASN A 362 -4.79 6.44 17.95
CA ASN A 362 -4.04 6.99 19.08
C ASN A 362 -2.92 7.98 18.69
N ASN A 363 -2.84 9.03 19.50
CA ASN A 363 -1.63 9.77 19.90
C ASN A 363 -1.13 11.03 19.15
N VAL A 364 -0.52 11.89 19.97
CA VAL A 364 0.42 12.96 19.62
C VAL A 364 1.71 12.71 20.42
N LEU A 365 2.89 12.77 19.80
CA LEU A 365 4.21 12.53 20.45
C LEU A 365 4.31 11.22 21.28
N ALA A 366 3.69 10.13 20.82
CA ALA A 366 3.56 8.84 21.52
C ALA A 366 2.69 8.87 22.81
N VAL A 367 1.75 9.82 22.91
CA VAL A 367 0.84 10.01 24.06
C VAL A 367 -0.62 9.74 23.66
N PRO A 368 -1.27 8.64 24.11
CA PRO A 368 -2.66 8.31 23.78
C PRO A 368 -3.68 9.44 24.01
N ILE A 369 -4.73 9.55 23.18
CA ILE A 369 -5.74 10.63 23.26
C ILE A 369 -7.16 10.09 23.10
N GLY A 370 -7.99 10.27 24.14
CA GLY A 370 -9.45 10.16 24.08
C GLY A 370 -10.00 8.74 23.82
N PRO A 371 -11.34 8.61 23.65
CA PRO A 371 -11.93 7.40 23.10
C PRO A 371 -11.47 7.24 21.63
N PRO A 372 -10.86 6.10 21.26
CA PRO A 372 -10.12 5.97 20.02
C PRO A 372 -11.04 5.67 18.83
N GLY A 373 -10.82 6.31 17.69
CA GLY A 373 -11.33 5.90 16.38
C GLY A 373 -12.85 6.00 16.12
N THR A 374 -13.72 5.97 17.13
CA THR A 374 -15.14 5.64 16.95
C THR A 374 -16.05 6.82 16.65
N ALA A 375 -16.90 6.67 15.63
CA ALA A 375 -18.12 7.44 15.42
C ALA A 375 -19.35 6.51 15.48
N SER A 376 -20.52 7.06 15.80
CA SER A 376 -21.81 6.35 15.65
C SER A 376 -22.93 7.34 15.34
N ALA A 377 -23.96 6.88 14.62
CA ALA A 377 -25.14 7.67 14.28
C ALA A 377 -26.38 6.77 14.13
N LEU A 378 -27.54 7.25 14.57
CA LEU A 378 -28.83 6.59 14.41
C LEU A 378 -29.51 7.11 13.13
N VAL A 379 -29.94 6.19 12.25
CA VAL A 379 -30.32 6.48 10.87
C VAL A 379 -31.63 5.79 10.50
N THR A 380 -32.69 6.58 10.38
CA THR A 380 -33.93 6.20 9.69
C THR A 380 -33.79 6.41 8.18
N PHE A 381 -34.08 5.36 7.41
CA PHE A 381 -34.08 5.44 5.95
C PHE A 381 -35.26 6.30 5.45
N PRO A 382 -35.03 7.24 4.51
CA PRO A 382 -36.10 8.03 3.92
C PRO A 382 -37.02 7.16 3.04
N GLU A 383 -38.19 7.73 2.73
CA GLU A 383 -39.17 7.11 1.83
C GLU A 383 -38.56 6.85 0.44
N ASN A 384 -38.91 5.72 -0.17
CA ASN A 384 -38.39 5.22 -1.46
C ASN A 384 -36.89 4.86 -1.53
N ALA A 385 -36.08 5.12 -0.50
CA ALA A 385 -34.71 4.59 -0.44
C ALA A 385 -34.73 3.06 -0.24
N VAL A 386 -33.89 2.31 -0.95
CA VAL A 386 -33.70 0.86 -0.74
C VAL A 386 -32.30 0.50 -0.24
N SER A 387 -31.32 1.37 -0.46
CA SER A 387 -29.95 1.23 0.06
C SER A 387 -29.35 2.61 0.36
N ALA A 388 -28.19 2.62 1.02
CA ALA A 388 -27.42 3.82 1.34
C ALA A 388 -25.92 3.53 1.17
N SER A 389 -25.13 4.55 0.83
CA SER A 389 -23.67 4.55 0.98
C SER A 389 -23.28 5.34 2.23
N VAL A 390 -22.35 4.83 3.02
CA VAL A 390 -21.65 5.54 4.10
C VAL A 390 -20.24 5.89 3.65
N TYR A 391 -19.73 7.08 3.99
CA TYR A 391 -18.38 7.53 3.65
C TYR A 391 -17.56 7.97 4.87
N GLY A 392 -16.26 7.68 4.86
CA GLY A 392 -15.24 8.38 5.66
C GLY A 392 -14.32 9.22 4.77
N SER A 393 -14.24 10.54 5.00
CA SER A 393 -13.49 11.48 4.15
C SER A 393 -12.40 12.24 4.92
N GLY A 394 -11.23 12.45 4.31
CA GLY A 394 -10.09 13.14 4.93
C GLY A 394 -8.90 13.27 3.97
N LEU A 395 -7.72 13.69 4.47
CA LEU A 395 -6.52 13.78 3.61
C LEU A 395 -6.21 12.40 3.02
N GLY A 396 -6.05 12.38 1.69
CA GLY A 396 -5.84 11.19 0.89
C GLY A 396 -5.07 11.46 -0.40
N THR A 397 -5.01 10.46 -1.27
CA THR A 397 -4.71 10.60 -2.70
C THR A 397 -5.79 9.91 -3.53
N GLY A 398 -5.55 9.72 -4.84
CA GLY A 398 -6.53 9.07 -5.72
C GLY A 398 -7.72 9.95 -6.11
N HIS A 399 -8.86 9.32 -6.39
CA HIS A 399 -10.03 10.00 -6.95
C HIS A 399 -10.88 10.66 -5.84
N ASN A 400 -11.13 11.97 -5.97
CA ASN A 400 -11.99 12.73 -5.06
C ASN A 400 -13.28 13.16 -5.79
N PRO A 401 -14.36 12.35 -5.74
CA PRO A 401 -15.63 12.71 -6.37
C PRO A 401 -16.39 13.83 -5.64
N TRP A 402 -16.04 14.11 -4.38
CA TRP A 402 -16.76 15.05 -3.50
C TRP A 402 -15.80 16.10 -2.91
N PRO A 403 -15.32 17.10 -3.68
CA PRO A 403 -14.13 17.89 -3.30
C PRO A 403 -14.16 18.63 -1.95
N SER A 404 -15.34 18.91 -1.38
CA SER A 404 -15.47 19.60 -0.08
C SER A 404 -15.53 18.67 1.14
N THR A 405 -15.93 17.40 0.99
CA THR A 405 -16.10 16.48 2.14
C THR A 405 -14.81 16.17 2.91
N PRO A 406 -13.60 16.16 2.31
CA PRO A 406 -12.37 15.89 3.07
C PRO A 406 -11.89 17.08 3.92
N ALA A 407 -12.45 18.28 3.74
CA ALA A 407 -11.89 19.50 4.30
C ALA A 407 -11.84 19.48 5.84
N LEU A 408 -12.92 19.06 6.51
CA LEU A 408 -13.01 19.03 7.97
C LEU A 408 -12.01 18.05 8.58
N GLY A 409 -12.05 16.76 8.20
CA GLY A 409 -11.10 15.74 8.65
C GLY A 409 -9.65 16.11 8.32
N GLY A 410 -9.41 16.75 7.17
CA GLY A 410 -8.08 17.19 6.78
C GLY A 410 -7.54 18.38 7.56
N THR A 411 -8.37 19.39 7.88
CA THR A 411 -7.97 20.49 8.77
C THR A 411 -7.61 19.98 10.15
N LEU A 412 -8.45 19.10 10.72
CA LEU A 412 -8.21 18.51 12.04
C LEU A 412 -6.93 17.67 12.07
N THR A 413 -6.65 16.89 11.02
CA THR A 413 -5.40 16.15 10.86
C THR A 413 -4.18 17.08 10.81
N GLY A 414 -4.23 18.14 9.99
CA GLY A 414 -3.13 19.11 9.87
C GLY A 414 -2.84 19.85 11.19
N VAL A 415 -3.87 20.27 11.92
CA VAL A 415 -3.71 20.97 13.20
C VAL A 415 -3.23 20.01 14.29
N PHE A 416 -3.96 18.93 14.56
CA PHE A 416 -3.74 18.11 15.75
C PHE A 416 -2.71 17.00 15.59
N ASN A 417 -2.59 16.36 14.41
CA ASN A 417 -1.63 15.27 14.20
C ASN A 417 -0.26 15.75 13.68
N LEU A 418 -0.16 16.97 13.12
CA LEU A 418 1.09 17.53 12.60
C LEU A 418 1.55 18.81 13.33
N GLY A 419 0.69 19.82 13.47
CA GLY A 419 1.05 21.12 14.06
C GLY A 419 1.32 21.07 15.57
N VAL A 420 0.37 20.57 16.36
CA VAL A 420 0.48 20.46 17.83
C VAL A 420 1.74 19.69 18.31
N PRO A 421 2.13 18.53 17.72
CA PRO A 421 3.41 17.88 18.05
C PRO A 421 4.66 18.77 17.94
N ALA A 422 4.72 19.66 16.94
CA ALA A 422 5.86 20.55 16.71
C ALA A 422 6.08 21.53 17.87
N PHE A 423 4.96 22.05 18.37
CA PHE A 423 4.90 23.03 19.44
C PHE A 423 5.29 22.37 20.78
N MET A 424 4.65 21.25 21.13
CA MET A 424 4.77 20.61 22.45
C MET A 424 6.20 20.18 22.85
N LEU A 425 7.10 19.88 21.91
CA LEU A 425 8.50 19.56 22.23
C LEU A 425 9.38 20.76 22.63
N GLY A 426 8.89 21.97 22.38
CA GLY A 426 9.59 23.20 22.74
C GLY A 426 9.70 23.44 24.24
N PHE A 427 8.63 23.12 24.96
CA PHE A 427 8.35 23.72 26.26
C PHE A 427 8.99 22.97 27.44
N GLY A 428 9.07 21.63 27.39
CA GLY A 428 9.68 20.82 28.45
C GLY A 428 9.02 20.87 29.84
N ALA A 429 8.15 21.87 30.12
CA ALA A 429 7.55 22.16 31.42
C ALA A 429 6.14 21.54 31.58
N ALA A 430 5.23 21.80 30.64
CA ALA A 430 3.80 21.40 30.67
C ALA A 430 3.53 19.87 30.60
N ALA A 431 4.54 19.04 30.85
CA ALA A 431 4.48 17.59 30.73
C ALA A 431 3.71 16.85 31.85
N GLN A 432 3.25 17.55 32.88
CA GLN A 432 2.34 16.97 33.91
C GLN A 432 0.92 17.56 33.83
N SER A 433 0.71 18.63 33.06
CA SER A 433 -0.59 19.28 32.81
C SER A 433 -1.32 18.76 31.56
N TYR A 434 -1.02 17.53 31.09
CA TYR A 434 -1.79 16.92 29.99
C TYR A 434 -3.23 16.57 30.35
N LYS A 435 -3.60 16.53 31.63
CA LYS A 435 -5.01 16.35 32.02
C LYS A 435 -5.88 17.48 31.45
N PRO A 436 -5.52 18.77 31.63
CA PRO A 436 -5.99 19.86 30.80
C PRO A 436 -6.00 19.58 29.27
N LEU A 437 -4.94 19.03 28.65
CA LEU A 437 -4.92 18.74 27.20
C LEU A 437 -6.02 17.72 26.78
N TYR A 438 -6.23 16.68 27.59
CA TYR A 438 -7.34 15.73 27.39
C TYR A 438 -8.70 16.37 27.66
N ASP A 439 -8.79 17.24 28.67
CA ASP A 439 -9.97 18.06 28.87
C ASP A 439 -10.26 18.96 27.65
N ILE A 440 -9.27 19.38 26.84
CA ILE A 440 -9.58 20.09 25.57
C ILE A 440 -10.42 19.17 24.69
N VAL A 441 -9.97 17.94 24.44
CA VAL A 441 -10.67 17.00 23.55
C VAL A 441 -12.06 16.65 24.12
N GLU A 442 -12.19 16.60 25.45
CA GLU A 442 -13.48 16.45 26.13
C GLU A 442 -14.36 17.73 26.15
N LYS A 443 -13.77 18.94 26.00
CA LYS A 443 -14.47 20.24 25.90
C LYS A 443 -14.78 20.62 24.44
N ILE A 444 -14.03 20.11 23.47
CA ILE A 444 -14.25 20.22 22.02
C ILE A 444 -15.60 19.59 21.65
N THR A 445 -15.92 18.44 22.25
CA THR A 445 -17.23 17.79 22.09
C THR A 445 -18.38 18.50 22.83
N LYS A 446 -18.11 19.58 23.60
CA LYS A 446 -19.06 20.20 24.54
C LYS A 446 -19.21 21.72 24.44
N THR A 447 -18.44 22.46 23.62
CA THR A 447 -18.44 23.94 23.65
C THR A 447 -18.53 24.61 22.26
N LYS A 448 -19.53 25.49 22.09
CA LYS A 448 -19.75 26.26 20.84
C LYS A 448 -18.58 27.21 20.49
N ALA A 449 -17.85 27.72 21.48
CA ALA A 449 -16.76 28.68 21.26
C ALA A 449 -15.59 28.10 20.44
N PHE A 450 -15.32 26.80 20.58
CA PHE A 450 -14.33 26.08 19.77
C PHE A 450 -14.85 25.81 18.36
N LEU A 451 -16.12 25.44 18.20
CA LEU A 451 -16.71 25.18 16.89
C LEU A 451 -16.74 26.43 16.00
N VAL A 452 -16.97 27.61 16.58
CA VAL A 452 -16.82 28.91 15.87
C VAL A 452 -15.36 29.15 15.45
N ALA A 453 -14.38 28.71 16.24
CA ALA A 453 -12.96 28.81 15.85
C ALA A 453 -12.62 27.89 14.68
N VAL A 454 -13.04 26.62 14.75
CA VAL A 454 -12.88 25.64 13.67
C VAL A 454 -13.58 26.12 12.39
N GLY A 455 -14.75 26.73 12.49
CA GLY A 455 -15.42 27.34 11.34
C GLY A 455 -14.63 28.46 10.68
N VAL A 456 -13.95 29.32 11.46
CA VAL A 456 -13.08 30.39 10.92
C VAL A 456 -11.82 29.81 10.27
N ILE A 457 -11.19 28.78 10.87
CA ILE A 457 -10.08 28.05 10.23
C ILE A 457 -10.57 27.47 8.89
N LEU A 458 -11.73 26.79 8.89
CA LEU A 458 -12.27 26.14 7.70
C LEU A 458 -12.63 27.11 6.59
N THR A 459 -13.18 28.30 6.85
CA THR A 459 -13.51 29.25 5.77
C THR A 459 -12.26 29.80 5.08
N GLY A 460 -11.18 30.10 5.82
CA GLY A 460 -9.90 30.47 5.21
C GLY A 460 -9.22 29.29 4.50
N TRP A 461 -9.18 28.12 5.14
CA TRP A 461 -8.45 26.95 4.66
C TRP A 461 -9.14 26.24 3.49
N THR A 462 -10.48 26.20 3.46
CA THR A 462 -11.22 25.71 2.29
C THR A 462 -10.97 26.59 1.07
N ALA A 463 -11.06 27.92 1.18
CA ALA A 463 -10.76 28.81 0.06
C ALA A 463 -9.34 28.58 -0.50
N TYR A 464 -8.36 28.37 0.38
CA TYR A 464 -6.96 28.15 0.02
C TYR A 464 -6.68 26.75 -0.57
N ILE A 465 -7.19 25.68 0.04
CA ILE A 465 -6.96 24.30 -0.42
C ILE A 465 -7.87 23.92 -1.59
N VAL A 466 -9.17 24.28 -1.57
CA VAL A 466 -10.06 24.05 -2.72
C VAL A 466 -9.58 24.83 -3.94
N GLY A 467 -8.91 25.97 -3.76
CA GLY A 467 -8.26 26.71 -4.84
C GLY A 467 -6.95 26.10 -5.38
N SER A 468 -6.26 25.23 -4.63
CA SER A 468 -4.89 24.78 -4.95
C SER A 468 -4.71 23.26 -5.13
N SER A 469 -5.50 22.41 -4.46
CA SER A 469 -5.44 20.95 -4.61
C SER A 469 -6.42 20.42 -5.67
N VAL A 470 -7.63 21.00 -5.76
CA VAL A 470 -8.67 20.57 -6.71
C VAL A 470 -8.26 20.84 -8.16
N TYR A 471 -7.46 21.88 -8.41
CA TYR A 471 -6.95 22.20 -9.74
C TYR A 471 -5.90 21.18 -10.24
N ASN A 472 -5.15 20.56 -9.31
CA ASN A 472 -3.97 19.74 -9.62
C ASN A 472 -4.11 18.24 -9.29
N LYS A 473 -5.19 17.81 -8.61
CA LYS A 473 -5.42 16.43 -8.12
C LYS A 473 -4.29 15.85 -7.25
N GLN A 474 -3.44 16.70 -6.68
CA GLN A 474 -2.24 16.31 -5.92
C GLN A 474 -2.16 17.06 -4.58
N MET A 475 -1.50 16.45 -3.60
CA MET A 475 -1.24 17.06 -2.30
C MET A 475 -0.15 18.13 -2.44
N ASN A 476 -0.53 19.41 -2.44
CA ASN A 476 0.40 20.52 -2.53
C ASN A 476 1.05 20.80 -1.16
N TRP A 477 2.07 20.02 -0.80
CA TRP A 477 2.72 20.10 0.51
C TRP A 477 3.45 21.44 0.78
N SER A 478 3.85 22.20 -0.25
CA SER A 478 4.40 23.56 -0.05
C SER A 478 3.33 24.61 0.27
N SER A 479 2.06 24.33 -0.03
CA SER A 479 0.93 25.10 0.51
C SER A 479 0.73 24.85 2.01
N PHE A 480 1.11 23.67 2.52
CA PHE A 480 1.14 23.40 3.97
C PHE A 480 2.29 24.11 4.69
N THR A 481 3.36 24.57 4.03
CA THR A 481 4.32 25.48 4.69
C THR A 481 3.70 26.85 5.02
N SER A 482 2.65 27.28 4.30
CA SER A 482 1.82 28.44 4.70
C SER A 482 0.90 28.15 5.91
N LEU A 483 0.85 26.91 6.42
CA LEU A 483 0.22 26.61 7.70
C LEU A 483 1.02 27.20 8.88
N VAL A 484 2.31 27.51 8.69
CA VAL A 484 3.17 28.11 9.74
C VAL A 484 2.68 29.51 10.12
N SER A 485 2.35 30.36 9.14
CA SER A 485 1.73 31.65 9.39
C SER A 485 0.28 31.50 9.88
N LEU A 486 -0.44 30.44 9.47
CA LEU A 486 -1.79 30.16 9.96
C LEU A 486 -1.83 29.75 11.44
N ILE A 487 -0.84 28.98 11.92
CA ILE A 487 -0.72 28.50 13.32
C ILE A 487 -0.69 29.68 14.31
N PHE A 488 -0.01 30.76 13.94
CA PHE A 488 0.10 31.98 14.73
C PHE A 488 -0.92 33.07 14.31
N ASP A 489 -1.72 32.87 13.26
CA ASP A 489 -2.82 33.76 12.87
C ASP A 489 -4.08 33.54 13.74
N LYS A 490 -5.00 34.51 13.72
CA LYS A 490 -6.21 34.64 14.54
C LYS A 490 -7.19 33.45 14.47
N ALA A 491 -7.03 32.57 13.49
CA ALA A 491 -7.85 31.38 13.32
C ALA A 491 -7.36 30.20 14.17
N ALA A 492 -6.09 29.80 14.04
CA ALA A 492 -5.53 28.66 14.78
C ALA A 492 -5.14 29.01 16.23
N THR A 493 -4.92 30.30 16.52
CA THR A 493 -4.58 30.77 17.88
C THR A 493 -5.50 30.19 18.94
N LYS A 494 -6.81 29.98 18.72
CA LYS A 494 -7.69 29.46 19.78
C LYS A 494 -7.39 28.03 20.28
N ALA A 495 -6.63 27.22 19.53
CA ALA A 495 -6.09 25.95 20.03
C ALA A 495 -4.71 26.15 20.71
N LEU A 496 -3.96 27.17 20.28
CA LEU A 496 -2.68 27.58 20.84
C LEU A 496 -2.88 28.30 22.18
N LEU A 497 -3.65 29.40 22.21
CA LEU A 497 -4.06 30.24 23.34
C LEU A 497 -4.39 29.47 24.60
N TRP A 498 -5.15 28.39 24.46
CA TRP A 498 -5.56 27.58 25.58
C TRP A 498 -4.38 26.78 26.20
N VAL A 499 -3.39 26.40 25.39
CA VAL A 499 -2.08 25.85 25.84
C VAL A 499 -1.15 26.98 26.32
N GLU A 500 -1.19 28.14 25.66
CA GLU A 500 -0.37 29.32 25.98
C GLU A 500 -0.76 29.96 27.32
N ALA A 501 -2.02 29.84 27.75
CA ALA A 501 -2.52 30.32 29.04
C ALA A 501 -1.86 29.65 30.28
N GLU A 502 -1.11 28.57 30.09
CA GLU A 502 -0.31 27.88 31.12
C GLU A 502 1.22 28.08 30.92
N LEU A 503 1.63 28.97 30.01
CA LEU A 503 3.03 29.16 29.58
C LEU A 503 3.49 30.63 29.72
N ALA A 504 4.79 30.84 29.89
CA ALA A 504 5.37 32.18 29.86
C ALA A 504 5.72 32.60 28.42
N ALA A 505 5.48 33.87 28.07
CA ALA A 505 5.73 34.42 26.73
C ALA A 505 7.14 34.11 26.17
N GLY A 506 8.17 34.14 27.02
CA GLY A 506 9.55 33.81 26.64
C GLY A 506 9.75 32.36 26.15
N GLU A 507 8.93 31.41 26.58
CA GLU A 507 8.97 30.03 26.08
C GLU A 507 8.40 29.94 24.66
N LEU A 508 7.40 30.77 24.33
CA LEU A 508 6.79 30.86 23.01
C LEU A 508 7.79 31.40 21.98
N GLU A 509 8.57 32.42 22.37
CA GLU A 509 9.63 33.01 21.53
C GLU A 509 10.63 31.98 21.01
N ASP A 510 10.99 30.97 21.81
CA ASP A 510 11.98 29.94 21.44
C ASP A 510 11.48 29.02 20.30
N GLN A 511 10.15 28.95 20.06
CA GLN A 511 9.56 27.99 19.10
C GLN A 511 9.39 28.54 17.69
N ILE A 512 9.12 29.84 17.56
CA ILE A 512 8.88 30.52 16.27
C ILE A 512 9.92 30.14 15.20
N PRO A 513 11.24 30.02 15.49
CA PRO A 513 12.21 29.78 14.43
C PRO A 513 12.13 28.42 13.72
N PHE A 514 11.45 27.42 14.31
CA PHE A 514 11.44 26.02 13.87
C PHE A 514 10.08 25.52 13.37
N ALA A 515 9.03 26.35 13.43
CA ALA A 515 7.66 25.92 13.17
C ALA A 515 7.44 25.30 11.77
N GLY A 516 8.24 25.70 10.76
CA GLY A 516 8.19 25.09 9.42
C GLY A 516 8.94 23.76 9.27
N TRP A 517 9.77 23.35 10.23
CA TRP A 517 10.70 22.23 10.04
C TRP A 517 10.03 20.87 9.87
N ILE A 518 8.86 20.64 10.49
CA ILE A 518 8.10 19.41 10.25
C ILE A 518 7.66 19.34 8.79
N MET A 519 7.06 20.41 8.26
CA MET A 519 6.59 20.41 6.87
C MET A 519 7.75 20.35 5.86
N LEU A 520 8.91 20.91 6.18
CA LEU A 520 10.11 20.75 5.36
C LEU A 520 10.69 19.32 5.42
N ALA A 521 10.70 18.67 6.59
CA ALA A 521 11.08 17.27 6.71
C ALA A 521 10.13 16.32 5.95
N VAL A 522 8.81 16.61 5.99
CA VAL A 522 7.78 15.95 5.16
C VAL A 522 8.07 16.17 3.66
N ASN A 523 8.37 17.42 3.25
CA ASN A 523 8.68 17.76 1.86
C ASN A 523 9.91 17.03 1.34
N ILE A 524 10.99 16.95 2.12
CA ILE A 524 12.20 16.18 1.79
C ILE A 524 11.84 14.72 1.50
N CYS A 525 10.97 14.14 2.32
CA CYS A 525 10.46 12.80 2.11
C CYS A 525 9.50 12.63 0.93
N THR A 526 9.07 13.67 0.19
CA THR A 526 8.21 13.46 -1.01
C THR A 526 8.93 12.74 -2.15
N GLY A 527 10.25 12.91 -2.28
CA GLY A 527 11.08 12.09 -3.18
C GLY A 527 11.30 10.65 -2.71
N VAL A 528 10.98 10.36 -1.44
CA VAL A 528 11.08 9.05 -0.77
C VAL A 528 9.73 8.68 -0.14
N ALA A 529 8.63 9.13 -0.77
CA ALA A 529 7.26 9.09 -0.21
C ALA A 529 6.72 7.68 0.10
N GLN A 530 7.50 6.66 -0.25
CA GLN A 530 7.18 5.26 -0.12
C GLN A 530 7.56 4.66 1.24
N MET A 531 8.25 5.37 2.15
CA MET A 531 8.81 4.77 3.39
C MET A 531 8.37 5.35 4.74
N ALA A 532 7.60 6.44 4.77
CA ALA A 532 7.30 7.19 5.99
C ALA A 532 5.85 6.94 6.47
N GLU A 533 5.61 5.94 7.33
CA GLU A 533 4.25 5.45 7.64
C GLU A 533 3.25 6.55 8.07
N THR A 534 3.63 7.54 8.89
CA THR A 534 2.68 8.61 9.28
C THR A 534 2.31 9.57 8.14
N ILE A 535 3.14 9.67 7.10
CA ILE A 535 2.82 10.39 5.86
C ILE A 535 2.08 9.45 4.90
N VAL A 536 2.46 8.16 4.87
CA VAL A 536 1.90 7.10 4.02
C VAL A 536 0.46 6.77 4.41
N GLU A 537 0.09 6.69 5.70
CA GLU A 537 -1.30 6.51 6.16
C GLU A 537 -2.24 7.55 5.51
N VAL A 538 -1.76 8.79 5.37
CA VAL A 538 -2.45 9.86 4.65
C VAL A 538 -2.29 9.74 3.12
N ALA A 539 -1.09 9.43 2.62
CA ALA A 539 -0.79 9.45 1.19
C ALA A 539 -1.28 8.22 0.39
N THR A 540 -1.59 7.09 1.04
CA THR A 540 -2.13 5.87 0.38
C THR A 540 -3.63 5.71 0.54
N SER A 541 -4.26 6.45 1.45
CA SER A 541 -5.71 6.39 1.65
C SER A 541 -6.45 7.19 0.60
N ASP A 542 -7.64 6.72 0.22
CA ASP A 542 -8.54 7.46 -0.65
C ASP A 542 -9.10 8.70 0.07
N TRP A 543 -9.36 9.78 -0.69
CA TRP A 543 -10.05 10.97 -0.16
C TRP A 543 -11.45 10.68 0.41
N ASN A 544 -12.10 9.59 -0.02
CA ASN A 544 -13.44 9.15 0.41
C ASN A 544 -13.52 7.60 0.42
N ILE A 545 -13.92 7.01 1.55
CA ILE A 545 -13.94 5.55 1.82
C ILE A 545 -15.39 5.04 1.94
N GLU A 546 -15.91 4.13 1.09
CA GLU A 546 -17.37 3.82 0.92
C GLU A 546 -17.88 2.41 1.40
N ASN A 547 -19.16 2.27 1.83
CA ASN A 547 -19.84 0.99 2.22
C ASN A 547 -21.43 0.97 2.10
N LYS A 548 -22.17 -0.18 1.89
CA LYS A 548 -23.58 -0.33 1.32
C LYS A 548 -24.57 -1.43 1.93
N VAL A 549 -25.86 -1.64 1.48
CA VAL A 549 -27.03 -2.37 2.19
C VAL A 549 -28.12 -3.18 1.34
N SER A 550 -28.99 -4.12 1.88
CA SER A 550 -30.17 -4.89 1.24
C SER A 550 -31.29 -5.55 2.18
N THR A 551 -32.37 -6.30 1.71
CA THR A 551 -33.70 -6.68 2.41
C THR A 551 -34.27 -8.19 2.32
N THR A 552 -35.62 -8.59 2.24
CA THR A 552 -36.19 -10.03 2.43
C THR A 552 -37.26 -10.75 1.43
N ILE A 553 -37.12 -12.06 0.93
CA ILE A 553 -38.08 -13.05 0.18
C ILE A 553 -37.82 -14.65 0.23
N THR A 554 -37.77 -15.47 -0.90
CA THR A 554 -37.78 -17.01 -1.06
C THR A 554 -37.50 -17.58 -2.53
N THR A 555 -37.11 -18.88 -2.78
CA THR A 555 -36.61 -19.48 -4.11
C THR A 555 -36.78 -21.03 -4.38
N SER A 556 -36.79 -21.51 -5.65
CA SER A 556 -36.74 -22.96 -6.12
C SER A 556 -35.82 -23.25 -7.35
N VAL A 557 -35.35 -24.51 -7.56
CA VAL A 557 -34.22 -24.85 -8.50
C VAL A 557 -34.30 -26.23 -9.20
N THR A 558 -33.82 -26.35 -10.46
CA THR A 558 -33.57 -27.61 -11.23
C THR A 558 -32.11 -27.74 -11.70
N VAL A 559 -31.57 -28.96 -11.86
CA VAL A 559 -30.18 -29.22 -12.35
C VAL A 559 -30.12 -30.26 -13.49
N ARG A 560 -29.19 -30.09 -14.44
CA ARG A 560 -29.01 -30.86 -15.69
C ARG A 560 -27.51 -31.12 -16.01
N PRO A 561 -27.15 -32.15 -16.84
CA PRO A 561 -25.76 -32.50 -17.16
C PRO A 561 -25.06 -31.54 -18.14
N ASP A 562 -23.75 -31.69 -18.39
CA ASP A 562 -22.99 -30.82 -19.31
C ASP A 562 -23.54 -30.93 -20.76
N PRO A 563 -23.91 -29.83 -21.44
CA PRO A 563 -24.47 -29.88 -22.79
C PRO A 563 -23.55 -30.49 -23.86
N ARG A 564 -22.23 -30.46 -23.64
CA ARG A 564 -21.20 -31.01 -24.53
C ARG A 564 -21.15 -32.54 -24.45
N ASN A 565 -21.31 -33.09 -23.24
CA ASN A 565 -21.19 -34.51 -22.93
C ASN A 565 -22.56 -35.23 -22.78
N LYS A 566 -23.64 -34.46 -22.63
CA LYS A 566 -25.07 -34.88 -22.58
C LYS A 566 -25.43 -35.93 -21.53
N SER A 567 -24.52 -36.19 -20.61
CA SER A 567 -24.62 -37.18 -19.53
C SER A 567 -23.97 -36.60 -18.28
N PHE A 568 -24.43 -37.02 -17.09
CA PHE A 568 -23.79 -36.61 -15.84
C PHE A 568 -22.42 -37.29 -15.74
N PRO A 569 -21.36 -36.60 -15.25
CA PRO A 569 -20.01 -37.15 -15.19
C PRO A 569 -19.98 -38.57 -14.59
N GLU A 570 -19.36 -39.49 -15.32
CA GLU A 570 -19.24 -40.90 -14.94
C GLU A 570 -17.89 -41.18 -14.28
N GLY A 571 -17.93 -41.99 -13.21
CA GLY A 571 -16.75 -42.42 -12.46
C GLY A 571 -16.26 -43.81 -12.87
N LYS A 572 -15.38 -44.39 -12.05
CA LYS A 572 -15.15 -45.84 -12.08
C LYS A 572 -16.46 -46.56 -11.72
N ALA A 573 -16.70 -47.73 -12.30
CA ALA A 573 -17.90 -48.51 -12.02
C ALA A 573 -18.05 -48.81 -10.52
N GLY A 574 -19.11 -48.27 -9.90
CA GLY A 574 -19.39 -48.39 -8.46
C GLY A 574 -19.21 -47.12 -7.63
N ALA A 575 -18.61 -46.05 -8.17
CA ALA A 575 -18.40 -44.79 -7.47
C ALA A 575 -19.70 -44.13 -6.99
N LYS A 576 -19.73 -43.57 -5.77
CA LYS A 576 -20.87 -42.78 -5.27
C LYS A 576 -20.96 -41.47 -6.06
N ARG A 577 -22.17 -41.03 -6.41
CA ARG A 577 -22.43 -39.71 -7.01
C ARG A 577 -23.45 -38.92 -6.19
N SER A 578 -23.21 -37.62 -6.04
CA SER A 578 -24.11 -36.70 -5.33
C SER A 578 -23.97 -35.29 -5.88
N CYS A 579 -24.98 -34.45 -5.68
CA CYS A 579 -24.93 -33.05 -6.06
C CYS A 579 -25.44 -32.15 -4.95
N THR A 580 -24.68 -31.10 -4.62
CA THR A 580 -25.07 -30.10 -3.63
C THR A 580 -25.40 -28.79 -4.33
N VAL A 581 -26.67 -28.39 -4.24
CA VAL A 581 -27.16 -27.12 -4.76
C VAL A 581 -27.04 -26.06 -3.66
N LYS A 582 -26.64 -24.86 -4.06
CA LYS A 582 -26.41 -23.70 -3.21
C LYS A 582 -27.14 -22.49 -3.76
N MET A 583 -27.62 -21.64 -2.88
CA MET A 583 -28.04 -20.28 -3.18
C MET A 583 -27.12 -19.31 -2.45
N ILE A 584 -26.33 -18.60 -3.23
CA ILE A 584 -25.27 -17.67 -2.82
C ILE A 584 -25.77 -16.26 -3.08
N TYR A 585 -25.54 -15.36 -2.14
CA TYR A 585 -25.98 -13.98 -2.26
C TYR A 585 -24.82 -13.06 -2.65
N LYS A 586 -25.09 -12.11 -3.55
CA LYS A 586 -24.12 -11.11 -4.01
C LYS A 586 -23.66 -10.20 -2.87
N ASP A 587 -24.57 -9.92 -1.95
CA ASP A 587 -24.28 -9.44 -0.59
C ASP A 587 -23.85 -10.65 0.26
N GLN A 588 -22.54 -10.74 0.52
CA GLN A 588 -21.90 -11.89 1.17
C GLN A 588 -22.13 -11.96 2.68
N THR A 589 -22.79 -10.97 3.31
CA THR A 589 -23.17 -11.05 4.74
C THR A 589 -24.22 -12.11 5.01
N ARG A 590 -24.98 -12.49 3.98
CA ARG A 590 -26.07 -13.44 4.05
C ARG A 590 -25.53 -14.85 3.80
N PRO A 591 -25.76 -15.83 4.69
CA PRO A 591 -25.16 -17.16 4.57
C PRO A 591 -25.70 -17.90 3.34
N THR A 592 -24.79 -18.53 2.59
CA THR A 592 -25.16 -19.42 1.47
C THR A 592 -26.02 -20.57 1.99
N VAL A 593 -27.24 -20.68 1.49
CA VAL A 593 -28.16 -21.78 1.85
C VAL A 593 -27.88 -22.95 0.91
N SER A 594 -27.82 -24.18 1.42
CA SER A 594 -27.51 -25.37 0.61
C SER A 594 -28.42 -26.57 0.89
N GLN A 595 -28.55 -27.43 -0.11
CA GLN A 595 -29.37 -28.64 -0.12
C GLN A 595 -28.66 -29.71 -0.98
N THR A 596 -28.69 -30.98 -0.57
CA THR A 596 -27.96 -32.06 -1.25
C THR A 596 -28.90 -33.16 -1.76
N PHE A 597 -28.64 -33.62 -2.98
CA PHE A 597 -29.34 -34.71 -3.65
C PHE A 597 -28.35 -35.83 -3.96
N ASP A 598 -28.56 -37.02 -3.39
CA ASP A 598 -27.76 -38.22 -3.70
C ASP A 598 -28.31 -38.91 -4.95
N LEU A 599 -27.44 -39.27 -5.91
CA LEU A 599 -27.85 -39.94 -7.15
C LEU A 599 -27.73 -41.47 -6.98
N PRO A 600 -28.83 -42.23 -7.16
CA PRO A 600 -28.79 -43.68 -7.01
C PRO A 600 -27.99 -44.38 -8.11
N THR A 601 -27.51 -45.60 -7.82
CA THR A 601 -26.83 -46.47 -8.78
C THR A 601 -27.76 -46.76 -9.97
N GLY A 602 -27.29 -46.48 -11.19
CA GLY A 602 -28.11 -46.62 -12.40
C GLY A 602 -29.12 -45.50 -12.65
N PHE A 603 -28.96 -44.32 -12.04
CA PHE A 603 -29.76 -43.12 -12.36
C PHE A 603 -29.67 -42.75 -13.84
N THR A 604 -30.79 -42.84 -14.56
CA THR A 604 -30.92 -42.56 -16.01
C THR A 604 -31.70 -41.27 -16.33
N ALA A 605 -32.19 -40.56 -15.32
CA ALA A 605 -32.95 -39.33 -15.52
C ALA A 605 -32.04 -38.14 -15.86
N THR A 606 -32.55 -37.20 -16.66
CA THR A 606 -31.77 -36.06 -17.18
C THR A 606 -31.86 -34.78 -16.35
N SER A 607 -32.56 -34.82 -15.19
CA SER A 607 -32.66 -33.69 -14.25
C SER A 607 -33.20 -34.08 -12.87
N PHE A 608 -32.97 -33.23 -11.85
CA PHE A 608 -33.58 -33.29 -10.50
C PHE A 608 -33.82 -31.87 -9.93
N GLN A 609 -34.54 -31.72 -8.81
CA GLN A 609 -34.96 -30.41 -8.24
C GLN A 609 -34.69 -30.24 -6.74
N VAL A 610 -34.66 -28.97 -6.29
CA VAL A 610 -34.32 -28.48 -4.94
C VAL A 610 -35.13 -27.20 -4.59
N GLN A 611 -35.36 -26.90 -3.30
CA GLN A 611 -36.08 -25.70 -2.82
C GLN A 611 -35.40 -24.97 -1.64
N PHE A 612 -35.65 -23.66 -1.51
CA PHE A 612 -35.09 -22.79 -0.47
C PHE A 612 -36.09 -21.71 0.03
N ALA A 613 -36.51 -21.78 1.29
CA ALA A 613 -37.32 -20.74 1.93
C ALA A 613 -36.46 -19.65 2.61
N GLY A 614 -36.94 -18.41 2.66
CA GLY A 614 -36.34 -17.30 3.43
C GLY A 614 -35.16 -16.57 2.77
N ASN A 615 -35.08 -16.55 1.43
CA ASN A 615 -34.05 -15.84 0.66
C ASN A 615 -34.20 -14.32 0.77
N THR A 616 -33.20 -13.59 1.28
CA THR A 616 -33.32 -12.14 1.49
C THR A 616 -33.48 -11.30 0.17
N LEU A 617 -34.36 -10.28 0.03
CA LEU A 617 -34.53 -9.44 -1.19
C LEU A 617 -33.35 -8.51 -1.45
N GLY A 618 -33.23 -8.04 -2.69
CA GLY A 618 -32.31 -6.97 -3.04
C GLY A 618 -30.88 -7.46 -3.23
N GLY A 619 -30.12 -6.70 -4.02
CA GLY A 619 -28.96 -7.25 -4.70
C GLY A 619 -29.38 -8.40 -5.62
N SER A 620 -28.50 -9.39 -5.79
CA SER A 620 -28.68 -10.47 -6.76
C SER A 620 -28.33 -11.83 -6.12
N VAL A 621 -28.94 -12.92 -6.60
CA VAL A 621 -28.61 -14.31 -6.26
C VAL A 621 -27.74 -14.96 -7.33
N LYS A 622 -26.81 -15.81 -6.91
CA LYS A 622 -26.10 -16.76 -7.74
C LYS A 622 -26.43 -18.16 -7.22
N LEU A 623 -26.91 -19.05 -8.07
CA LEU A 623 -27.02 -20.46 -7.72
C LEU A 623 -25.77 -21.21 -8.17
N GLU A 624 -25.41 -22.26 -7.43
CA GLU A 624 -24.40 -23.23 -7.83
C GLU A 624 -24.92 -24.65 -7.61
N ALA A 625 -24.53 -25.59 -8.46
CA ALA A 625 -24.70 -27.02 -8.20
C ALA A 625 -23.36 -27.73 -8.37
N ASP A 626 -22.79 -28.17 -7.24
CA ASP A 626 -21.53 -28.90 -7.18
C ASP A 626 -21.80 -30.41 -7.33
N PHE A 627 -21.34 -31.04 -8.41
CA PHE A 627 -21.54 -32.46 -8.73
C PHE A 627 -20.30 -33.30 -8.42
N TYR A 628 -20.44 -34.21 -7.46
CA TYR A 628 -19.34 -35.02 -6.95
C TYR A 628 -19.36 -36.46 -7.48
N ILE A 629 -18.18 -36.96 -7.83
CA ILE A 629 -17.86 -38.38 -7.95
C ILE A 629 -16.96 -38.71 -6.75
N GLU A 630 -17.50 -39.44 -5.78
CA GLU A 630 -16.91 -39.68 -4.46
C GLU A 630 -16.53 -38.38 -3.74
N SER A 631 -15.25 -37.98 -3.78
CA SER A 631 -14.74 -36.72 -3.24
C SER A 631 -14.31 -35.71 -4.31
N TRP A 632 -14.19 -36.13 -5.58
CA TRP A 632 -13.84 -35.24 -6.69
C TRP A 632 -15.08 -34.45 -7.13
N LEU A 633 -15.00 -33.13 -7.08
CA LEU A 633 -15.95 -32.25 -7.74
C LEU A 633 -15.74 -32.36 -9.26
N ALA A 634 -16.45 -33.29 -9.91
CA ALA A 634 -16.24 -33.65 -11.30
C ALA A 634 -16.90 -32.66 -12.28
N GLY A 635 -17.95 -31.96 -11.83
CA GLY A 635 -18.56 -30.88 -12.58
C GLY A 635 -19.31 -29.90 -11.67
N LYS A 636 -19.49 -28.67 -12.16
CA LYS A 636 -20.16 -27.59 -11.44
C LYS A 636 -21.06 -26.81 -12.39
N ALA A 637 -22.33 -26.62 -12.00
CA ALA A 637 -23.19 -25.62 -12.62
C ALA A 637 -23.13 -24.34 -11.79
N THR A 638 -23.35 -23.20 -12.45
CA THR A 638 -23.65 -21.94 -11.77
C THR A 638 -24.58 -21.11 -12.64
N THR A 639 -25.37 -20.23 -12.04
CA THR A 639 -25.97 -19.11 -12.77
C THR A 639 -25.02 -17.91 -12.79
N GLY A 640 -25.33 -16.93 -13.63
CA GLY A 640 -24.94 -15.54 -13.36
C GLY A 640 -25.66 -15.00 -12.11
N TYR A 641 -25.36 -13.75 -11.75
CA TYR A 641 -26.14 -13.05 -10.74
C TYR A 641 -27.51 -12.65 -11.30
N VAL A 642 -28.55 -13.37 -10.90
CA VAL A 642 -29.97 -13.10 -11.20
C VAL A 642 -30.48 -12.08 -10.19
N GLU A 643 -31.24 -11.07 -10.60
CA GLU A 643 -31.72 -10.07 -9.62
C GLU A 643 -32.63 -10.72 -8.58
N ASN A 644 -32.43 -10.34 -7.33
CA ASN A 644 -33.00 -11.06 -6.21
C ASN A 644 -34.37 -10.49 -5.85
N ASP A 645 -35.33 -10.78 -6.73
CA ASP A 645 -36.73 -10.41 -6.66
C ASP A 645 -37.63 -11.63 -6.98
N GLU A 646 -38.93 -11.53 -6.67
CA GLU A 646 -39.90 -12.61 -6.84
C GLU A 646 -40.08 -13.05 -8.31
N LYS A 647 -39.81 -12.17 -9.28
CA LYS A 647 -39.97 -12.46 -10.71
C LYS A 647 -38.80 -13.26 -11.28
N HIS A 648 -37.58 -13.04 -10.79
CA HIS A 648 -36.37 -13.65 -11.35
C HIS A 648 -35.72 -14.71 -10.44
N ALA A 649 -35.96 -14.68 -9.12
CA ALA A 649 -35.36 -15.62 -8.16
C ALA A 649 -36.31 -16.75 -7.70
N ALA A 650 -37.57 -16.80 -8.15
CA ALA A 650 -38.53 -17.81 -7.69
C ALA A 650 -38.32 -19.22 -8.29
N THR A 651 -37.82 -19.36 -9.52
CA THR A 651 -37.62 -20.65 -10.20
C THR A 651 -36.50 -20.57 -11.23
N ILE A 652 -35.50 -21.47 -11.14
CA ILE A 652 -34.28 -21.43 -11.95
C ILE A 652 -33.87 -22.85 -12.40
N ASP A 653 -33.39 -23.01 -13.64
CA ASP A 653 -32.77 -24.24 -14.17
C ASP A 653 -31.22 -24.06 -14.27
N MET A 654 -30.44 -25.13 -14.39
CA MET A 654 -28.97 -25.07 -14.45
C MET A 654 -28.34 -26.26 -15.20
N TYR A 655 -27.23 -26.04 -15.91
CA TYR A 655 -26.40 -27.07 -16.57
C TYR A 655 -24.96 -27.12 -16.02
N LEU A 656 -24.40 -28.32 -15.81
CA LEU A 656 -23.03 -28.52 -15.33
C LEU A 656 -21.93 -28.13 -16.35
N VAL A 657 -20.72 -27.87 -15.84
CA VAL A 657 -19.44 -27.80 -16.58
C VAL A 657 -18.38 -28.64 -15.85
N GLU A 658 -17.66 -29.50 -16.58
CA GLU A 658 -16.63 -30.39 -16.02
C GLU A 658 -15.38 -29.65 -15.46
N GLN A 659 -14.74 -30.23 -14.43
CA GLN A 659 -13.64 -29.61 -13.66
C GLN A 659 -12.26 -30.30 -13.85
N PRO A 660 -11.14 -29.60 -13.58
CA PRO A 660 -9.78 -30.06 -13.87
C PRO A 660 -9.23 -31.15 -12.92
N VAL A 661 -8.03 -31.64 -13.27
CA VAL A 661 -7.34 -32.78 -12.64
C VAL A 661 -6.70 -32.40 -11.29
N PRO A 662 -6.97 -33.14 -10.19
CA PRO A 662 -6.32 -32.90 -8.89
C PRO A 662 -4.83 -33.31 -8.90
N LEU A 663 -4.00 -32.53 -8.21
CA LEU A 663 -2.56 -32.76 -8.09
C LEU A 663 -2.20 -33.47 -6.77
N SER A 664 -1.02 -34.10 -6.73
CA SER A 664 -0.54 -34.85 -5.57
C SER A 664 1.00 -34.89 -5.53
N ALA A 665 1.58 -35.50 -4.50
CA ALA A 665 3.00 -35.80 -4.42
C ALA A 665 3.53 -36.72 -5.56
N LYS A 666 2.65 -37.30 -6.38
CA LYS A 666 3.00 -38.07 -7.59
C LYS A 666 2.96 -37.25 -8.88
N SER A 667 2.54 -35.98 -8.83
CA SER A 667 2.33 -35.13 -10.02
C SER A 667 3.64 -34.52 -10.53
N ILE A 668 4.59 -35.38 -10.90
CA ILE A 668 5.86 -34.99 -11.55
C ILE A 668 5.59 -34.61 -13.01
N TYR A 669 6.00 -33.41 -13.41
CA TYR A 669 5.72 -32.89 -14.74
C TYR A 669 6.63 -33.49 -15.81
N THR A 670 6.09 -33.70 -17.01
CA THR A 670 6.85 -34.10 -18.20
C THR A 670 6.79 -33.02 -19.27
N HIS A 671 7.91 -32.80 -19.97
CA HIS A 671 7.94 -31.91 -21.13
C HIS A 671 7.08 -32.50 -22.24
N ALA A 672 6.24 -31.66 -22.85
CA ALA A 672 5.28 -32.08 -23.87
C ALA A 672 5.52 -31.40 -25.22
N ARG A 673 5.80 -30.08 -25.23
CA ARG A 673 5.87 -29.26 -26.45
C ARG A 673 6.89 -28.14 -26.36
N ILE A 674 7.44 -27.73 -27.50
CA ILE A 674 8.35 -26.59 -27.62
C ILE A 674 8.01 -25.70 -28.83
N LEU A 675 8.21 -24.39 -28.68
CA LEU A 675 8.11 -23.41 -29.77
C LEU A 675 9.30 -23.52 -30.73
N THR A 676 9.01 -23.65 -32.02
CA THR A 676 9.96 -23.80 -33.13
C THR A 676 9.63 -22.81 -34.26
N TYR A 677 10.59 -22.53 -35.15
CA TYR A 677 10.42 -21.66 -36.30
C TYR A 677 10.72 -22.41 -37.61
N VAL A 678 9.69 -22.95 -38.25
CA VAL A 678 9.82 -23.90 -39.37
C VAL A 678 9.18 -23.30 -40.63
N ASN A 679 9.87 -23.38 -41.77
CA ASN A 679 9.42 -22.90 -43.08
C ASN A 679 8.98 -21.41 -43.11
N GLY A 680 9.48 -20.58 -42.19
CA GLY A 680 9.17 -19.15 -42.11
C GLY A 680 8.04 -18.78 -41.13
N ALA A 681 7.44 -19.76 -40.45
CA ALA A 681 6.39 -19.56 -39.45
C ALA A 681 6.80 -20.12 -38.09
N TYR A 682 6.24 -19.55 -37.01
CA TYR A 682 6.32 -20.15 -35.68
C TYR A 682 5.34 -21.33 -35.58
N GLY A 683 5.65 -22.31 -34.72
CA GLY A 683 4.78 -23.44 -34.48
C GLY A 683 5.23 -24.31 -33.31
N TRP A 684 4.28 -25.00 -32.68
CA TRP A 684 4.53 -25.93 -31.59
C TRP A 684 4.92 -27.31 -32.13
N THR A 685 6.04 -27.83 -31.66
CA THR A 685 6.51 -29.20 -31.93
C THR A 685 6.32 -30.07 -30.69
N ASP A 686 5.64 -31.21 -30.85
CA ASP A 686 5.49 -32.24 -29.80
C ASP A 686 6.84 -32.92 -29.53
N THR A 687 7.31 -32.93 -28.29
CA THR A 687 8.57 -33.59 -27.89
C THR A 687 8.66 -33.80 -26.38
N ALA A 688 9.22 -34.95 -25.97
CA ALA A 688 9.55 -35.26 -24.58
C ALA A 688 10.92 -34.69 -24.14
N VAL A 689 11.67 -34.06 -25.06
CA VAL A 689 13.02 -33.53 -24.79
C VAL A 689 12.94 -32.03 -24.51
N ALA A 690 13.29 -31.65 -23.28
CA ALA A 690 13.39 -30.26 -22.85
C ALA A 690 14.72 -29.60 -23.31
N PRO A 691 14.78 -28.27 -23.45
CA PRO A 691 16.02 -27.54 -23.71
C PRO A 691 17.07 -27.68 -22.60
N THR A 692 18.35 -27.53 -22.99
CA THR A 692 19.51 -27.67 -22.09
C THR A 692 20.32 -26.38 -21.90
N ALA A 693 19.84 -25.24 -22.41
CA ALA A 693 20.42 -23.93 -22.13
C ALA A 693 20.03 -23.47 -20.71
N THR A 694 20.88 -22.64 -20.11
CA THR A 694 20.77 -22.19 -18.70
C THR A 694 21.14 -20.71 -18.57
N ILE A 695 21.19 -20.14 -17.36
CA ILE A 695 21.51 -18.72 -17.14
C ILE A 695 22.88 -18.31 -17.72
N VAL A 696 23.82 -19.26 -17.87
CA VAL A 696 25.14 -19.00 -18.49
C VAL A 696 25.10 -18.90 -20.02
N SER A 697 23.92 -19.12 -20.63
CA SER A 697 23.65 -18.83 -22.06
C SER A 697 23.29 -17.37 -22.32
N ARG A 698 23.30 -16.52 -21.28
CA ARG A 698 23.18 -15.06 -21.39
C ARG A 698 24.33 -14.48 -22.20
N ASP A 699 24.01 -13.67 -23.20
CA ASP A 699 24.97 -12.94 -24.04
C ASP A 699 24.53 -11.48 -24.16
N THR A 700 25.33 -10.57 -23.60
CA THR A 700 25.09 -9.11 -23.61
C THR A 700 25.75 -8.42 -24.81
N SER A 701 26.24 -9.17 -25.80
CA SER A 701 26.83 -8.60 -27.02
C SER A 701 25.83 -7.71 -27.76
N PRO A 702 26.22 -6.53 -28.26
CA PRO A 702 25.32 -5.60 -28.94
C PRO A 702 24.94 -6.03 -30.37
N THR A 703 25.43 -7.18 -30.86
CA THR A 703 25.13 -7.72 -32.19
C THR A 703 25.06 -9.25 -32.16
N GLY A 704 24.44 -9.86 -33.19
CA GLY A 704 24.27 -11.31 -33.29
C GLY A 704 23.02 -11.83 -32.58
N ASN A 705 22.99 -13.13 -32.29
CA ASN A 705 21.87 -13.84 -31.65
C ASN A 705 21.97 -13.79 -30.11
N ALA A 706 22.24 -12.61 -29.57
CA ALA A 706 22.62 -12.40 -28.18
C ALA A 706 21.40 -12.02 -27.32
N ILE A 707 21.03 -12.86 -26.35
CA ILE A 707 19.93 -12.60 -25.40
C ILE A 707 20.53 -12.13 -24.07
N GLY A 708 20.26 -10.87 -23.70
CA GLY A 708 20.78 -10.24 -22.49
C GLY A 708 20.01 -10.59 -21.23
N ASP A 709 18.68 -10.69 -21.28
CA ASP A 709 17.85 -11.06 -20.13
C ASP A 709 16.46 -11.59 -20.53
N TRP A 710 15.80 -12.32 -19.63
CA TRP A 710 14.47 -12.90 -19.81
C TRP A 710 13.49 -12.26 -18.82
N THR A 711 12.80 -11.21 -19.25
CA THR A 711 12.09 -10.32 -18.31
C THR A 711 10.78 -10.92 -17.84
N GLY A 712 9.93 -11.48 -18.71
CA GLY A 712 8.61 -11.98 -18.30
C GLY A 712 7.92 -12.94 -19.27
N LEU A 713 6.99 -13.74 -18.72
CA LEU A 713 6.04 -14.60 -19.42
C LEU A 713 4.64 -14.33 -18.87
N THR A 714 3.60 -14.31 -19.70
CA THR A 714 2.21 -14.09 -19.29
C THR A 714 1.25 -14.87 -20.20
N LEU A 715 0.03 -15.16 -19.71
CA LEU A 715 -0.93 -16.05 -20.35
C LEU A 715 -2.33 -15.41 -20.33
N SER A 716 -2.91 -15.19 -21.51
CA SER A 716 -4.34 -14.87 -21.66
C SER A 716 -5.12 -16.17 -21.77
N GLN A 717 -5.65 -16.68 -20.65
CA GLN A 717 -6.56 -17.84 -20.69
C GLN A 717 -7.86 -17.50 -21.42
N ARG A 718 -8.22 -16.21 -21.50
CA ARG A 718 -9.36 -15.70 -22.26
C ARG A 718 -9.24 -15.95 -23.76
N LEU A 719 -8.04 -15.80 -24.32
CA LEU A 719 -7.80 -15.79 -25.77
C LEU A 719 -6.92 -16.95 -26.25
N GLY A 720 -6.36 -17.75 -25.35
CA GLY A 720 -5.46 -18.85 -25.69
C GLY A 720 -4.13 -18.34 -26.26
N MET A 721 -3.54 -17.32 -25.63
CA MET A 721 -2.30 -16.69 -26.11
C MET A 721 -1.30 -16.44 -24.98
N ILE A 722 -0.01 -16.50 -25.31
CA ILE A 722 1.12 -16.28 -24.41
C ILE A 722 1.94 -15.08 -24.88
N GLY A 723 2.22 -14.19 -23.93
CA GLY A 723 3.11 -13.05 -24.10
C GLY A 723 4.47 -13.36 -23.48
N LEU A 724 5.54 -13.08 -24.21
CA LEU A 724 6.93 -13.22 -23.75
C LEU A 724 7.69 -11.91 -23.93
N ALA A 725 8.54 -11.54 -22.96
CA ALA A 725 9.34 -10.31 -22.96
C ALA A 725 10.79 -10.59 -22.52
N TRP A 726 11.76 -9.96 -23.20
CA TRP A 726 13.19 -10.23 -23.04
C TRP A 726 14.06 -9.06 -23.55
N GLU A 727 15.34 -9.07 -23.22
CA GLU A 727 16.38 -8.19 -23.79
C GLU A 727 17.19 -8.95 -24.83
N ALA A 728 17.35 -8.42 -26.04
CA ALA A 728 18.21 -9.04 -27.05
C ALA A 728 18.76 -8.07 -28.09
N ALA A 729 19.94 -8.40 -28.64
CA ALA A 729 20.39 -7.91 -29.94
C ALA A 729 19.94 -8.85 -31.07
N GLY A 730 19.91 -8.39 -32.32
CA GLY A 730 19.44 -9.19 -33.47
C GLY A 730 17.92 -9.37 -33.54
N THR A 731 17.16 -8.62 -32.75
CA THR A 731 15.68 -8.59 -32.73
C THR A 731 15.04 -8.07 -34.02
N GLY A 732 15.83 -7.43 -34.90
CA GLY A 732 15.36 -6.87 -36.17
C GLY A 732 14.51 -5.60 -36.00
N VAL A 733 14.73 -4.85 -34.91
CA VAL A 733 14.12 -3.54 -34.64
C VAL A 733 15.17 -2.55 -34.13
N ALA A 734 14.81 -1.27 -34.10
CA ALA A 734 15.57 -0.20 -33.46
C ALA A 734 14.87 0.31 -32.20
N ASP A 735 15.56 1.08 -31.38
CA ASP A 735 15.01 1.76 -30.20
C ASP A 735 13.94 2.79 -30.60
N CYS A 736 12.82 2.82 -29.88
CA CYS A 736 11.63 3.59 -30.24
C CYS A 736 11.83 5.11 -30.31
N ASP A 737 12.78 5.66 -29.55
CA ASP A 737 12.94 7.11 -29.41
C ASP A 737 14.24 7.62 -30.06
N THR A 738 15.32 6.82 -30.02
CA THR A 738 16.63 7.19 -30.58
C THR A 738 16.90 6.59 -31.97
N GLY A 739 16.16 5.56 -32.39
CA GLY A 739 16.46 4.81 -33.61
C GLY A 739 17.76 3.99 -33.56
N SER A 740 18.36 3.83 -32.37
CA SER A 740 19.60 3.07 -32.17
C SER A 740 19.37 1.55 -32.29
N THR A 741 20.43 0.79 -32.59
CA THR A 741 20.40 -0.68 -32.54
C THR A 741 21.43 -1.22 -31.54
N GLY A 742 21.13 -2.37 -30.95
CA GLY A 742 21.93 -2.98 -29.89
C GLY A 742 21.14 -4.06 -29.14
N GLN A 743 21.49 -4.30 -27.88
CA GLN A 743 20.59 -4.93 -26.91
C GLN A 743 19.40 -3.99 -26.67
N LEU A 744 18.18 -4.50 -26.85
CA LEU A 744 16.93 -3.78 -26.61
C LEU A 744 15.91 -4.70 -25.95
N TYR A 745 15.11 -4.13 -25.05
CA TYR A 745 13.94 -4.81 -24.51
C TYR A 745 12.83 -4.86 -25.55
N VAL A 746 12.33 -6.06 -25.81
CA VAL A 746 11.30 -6.38 -26.79
C VAL A 746 10.34 -7.43 -26.23
N PHE A 747 9.26 -7.69 -26.96
CA PHE A 747 8.26 -8.68 -26.58
C PHE A 747 7.56 -9.27 -27.80
N GLN A 748 6.88 -10.41 -27.62
CA GLN A 748 6.14 -11.11 -28.66
C GLN A 748 4.88 -11.76 -28.08
N ASN A 749 3.82 -11.84 -28.90
CA ASN A 749 2.66 -12.70 -28.65
C ASN A 749 2.72 -13.95 -29.53
N ILE A 750 2.27 -15.08 -29.00
CA ILE A 750 2.06 -16.36 -29.69
C ILE A 750 0.78 -17.04 -29.19
N ASN A 751 0.18 -17.91 -30.00
CA ASN A 751 -0.96 -18.72 -29.57
C ASN A 751 -0.51 -19.95 -28.75
N ILE A 752 -1.35 -20.47 -27.85
CA ILE A 752 -1.05 -21.67 -27.03
C ILE A 752 -1.10 -22.97 -27.86
N PRO A 753 -0.46 -24.06 -27.39
CA PRO A 753 -0.56 -25.35 -28.08
C PRO A 753 -2.00 -25.87 -28.19
N GLY A 754 -2.37 -26.36 -29.37
CA GLY A 754 -3.74 -26.82 -29.66
C GLY A 754 -4.65 -25.75 -30.27
N THR A 755 -4.22 -24.50 -30.33
CA THR A 755 -4.84 -23.45 -31.15
C THR A 755 -4.03 -23.21 -32.43
N SER A 756 -4.62 -22.52 -33.41
CA SER A 756 -3.93 -22.06 -34.63
C SER A 756 -2.86 -21.02 -34.27
N MET A 757 -1.77 -20.93 -35.05
CA MET A 757 -0.64 -20.02 -34.79
C MET A 757 -0.69 -18.81 -35.74
N ASP A 758 -1.76 -18.02 -35.62
CA ASP A 758 -2.12 -16.89 -36.48
C ASP A 758 -1.88 -15.53 -35.82
N ALA A 759 -2.09 -15.41 -34.51
CA ALA A 759 -1.98 -14.16 -33.74
C ALA A 759 -0.53 -13.77 -33.36
N VAL A 760 0.46 -14.18 -34.15
CA VAL A 760 1.88 -13.95 -33.84
C VAL A 760 2.28 -12.50 -34.10
N LYS A 761 2.68 -11.78 -33.04
CA LYS A 761 2.99 -10.33 -33.13
C LYS A 761 4.34 -9.97 -32.54
N PHE A 762 5.00 -9.01 -33.17
CA PHE A 762 6.27 -8.42 -32.74
C PHE A 762 6.18 -6.89 -32.91
N PRO A 763 6.74 -6.06 -32.00
CA PRO A 763 6.66 -4.60 -32.09
C PRO A 763 7.49 -4.04 -33.25
N SER A 764 7.20 -2.79 -33.63
CA SER A 764 7.94 -2.05 -34.66
C SER A 764 9.29 -1.51 -34.17
N CYS A 765 9.43 -1.30 -32.87
CA CYS A 765 10.63 -0.80 -32.19
C CYS A 765 10.78 -1.49 -30.81
N GLY A 766 11.98 -1.41 -30.22
CA GLY A 766 12.27 -1.87 -28.86
C GLY A 766 12.55 -0.70 -27.90
N PHE A 767 12.79 -1.01 -26.63
CA PHE A 767 13.11 -0.01 -25.61
C PHE A 767 14.52 -0.20 -25.04
N THR A 768 15.20 0.91 -24.76
CA THR A 768 16.40 0.94 -23.90
C THR A 768 16.06 0.63 -22.42
N GLY A 769 14.84 0.92 -21.96
CA GLY A 769 14.36 0.59 -20.62
C GLY A 769 13.57 -0.73 -20.57
N GLN A 770 13.59 -1.41 -19.42
CA GLN A 770 12.93 -2.71 -19.25
C GLN A 770 11.40 -2.63 -19.47
N THR A 771 10.81 -3.68 -20.05
CA THR A 771 9.36 -3.79 -20.30
C THR A 771 8.83 -5.19 -19.96
N ARG A 772 7.50 -5.28 -19.83
CA ARG A 772 6.71 -6.49 -19.52
C ARG A 772 5.39 -6.46 -20.27
N LEU A 773 4.86 -7.64 -20.57
CA LEU A 773 3.47 -7.85 -20.97
C LEU A 773 2.64 -8.25 -19.75
N ILE A 774 1.36 -7.88 -19.72
CA ILE A 774 0.40 -8.17 -18.65
C ILE A 774 -0.92 -8.60 -19.29
N TYR A 775 -1.26 -9.89 -19.25
CA TYR A 775 -2.46 -10.44 -19.91
C TYR A 775 -3.55 -10.85 -18.90
N ASP A 776 -4.82 -10.82 -19.32
CA ASP A 776 -5.99 -11.26 -18.55
C ASP A 776 -5.93 -12.78 -18.26
N PRO A 777 -5.56 -13.20 -17.04
CA PRO A 777 -5.30 -14.61 -16.76
C PRO A 777 -6.59 -15.40 -16.56
N PHE A 778 -7.76 -14.76 -16.61
CA PHE A 778 -9.05 -15.39 -16.32
C PHE A 778 -9.73 -15.89 -17.59
N PRO A 779 -10.37 -17.07 -17.56
CA PRO A 779 -11.14 -17.58 -18.70
C PRO A 779 -12.39 -16.73 -18.97
N PRO A 780 -12.99 -16.83 -20.17
CA PRO A 780 -14.19 -16.09 -20.48
C PRO A 780 -15.40 -16.64 -19.72
N LYS A 781 -16.25 -15.76 -19.20
CA LYS A 781 -17.62 -16.14 -18.83
C LYS A 781 -18.48 -16.14 -20.10
N PHE A 782 -19.43 -17.06 -20.17
CA PHE A 782 -20.39 -17.14 -21.28
C PHE A 782 -21.79 -16.70 -20.80
N LEU A 783 -22.58 -16.16 -21.72
CA LEU A 783 -23.92 -15.63 -21.48
C LEU A 783 -24.85 -16.77 -21.05
N MET A 784 -25.69 -16.47 -20.07
CA MET A 784 -26.79 -17.33 -19.66
C MET A 784 -28.13 -16.64 -19.93
N ASP A 785 -29.12 -17.43 -20.33
CA ASP A 785 -30.50 -16.97 -20.47
C ASP A 785 -31.14 -16.68 -19.09
N SER A 786 -32.36 -16.14 -19.10
CA SER A 786 -33.12 -15.86 -17.86
C SER A 786 -33.52 -17.11 -17.08
N SER A 787 -33.20 -18.31 -17.58
CA SER A 787 -33.50 -19.59 -16.95
C SER A 787 -32.24 -20.28 -16.41
N GLY A 788 -31.05 -19.67 -16.55
CA GLY A 788 -29.77 -20.23 -16.10
C GLY A 788 -29.06 -21.13 -17.12
N ASN A 789 -29.52 -21.18 -18.37
CA ASN A 789 -28.93 -22.00 -19.43
C ASN A 789 -27.87 -21.22 -20.21
N TRP A 790 -26.76 -21.83 -20.62
CA TRP A 790 -25.85 -21.23 -21.60
C TRP A 790 -26.61 -20.83 -22.88
N VAL A 791 -26.50 -19.57 -23.29
CA VAL A 791 -26.96 -19.16 -24.63
C VAL A 791 -25.98 -19.74 -25.64
N ILE A 792 -26.46 -20.66 -26.48
CA ILE A 792 -25.64 -21.33 -27.50
C ILE A 792 -25.85 -20.61 -28.84
N ASP A 793 -24.76 -20.10 -29.40
CA ASP A 793 -24.74 -19.44 -30.71
C ASP A 793 -25.36 -20.36 -31.77
N PRO A 794 -26.45 -19.94 -32.44
CA PRO A 794 -27.08 -20.72 -33.50
C PRO A 794 -26.15 -21.07 -34.68
N ALA A 795 -25.08 -20.31 -34.92
CA ALA A 795 -24.10 -20.55 -35.98
C ALA A 795 -22.93 -21.45 -35.51
N THR A 796 -22.13 -21.02 -34.52
CA THR A 796 -20.93 -21.79 -34.10
C THR A 796 -21.22 -22.99 -33.21
N LYS A 797 -22.41 -23.07 -32.61
CA LYS A 797 -22.80 -24.09 -31.60
C LYS A 797 -21.96 -24.07 -30.31
N GLN A 798 -21.24 -22.97 -30.06
CA GLN A 798 -20.56 -22.72 -28.79
C GLN A 798 -21.40 -21.82 -27.88
N PRO A 799 -21.15 -21.79 -26.56
CA PRO A 799 -21.70 -20.76 -25.70
C PRO A 799 -21.27 -19.35 -26.15
N GLU A 800 -22.22 -18.42 -26.26
CA GLU A 800 -21.95 -17.01 -26.54
C GLU A 800 -21.20 -16.38 -25.34
N PRO A 801 -20.11 -15.62 -25.52
CA PRO A 801 -19.47 -14.91 -24.40
C PRO A 801 -20.42 -13.92 -23.69
N ASP A 802 -20.34 -13.81 -22.37
CA ASP A 802 -21.20 -12.89 -21.61
C ASP A 802 -20.83 -11.42 -21.91
N PRO A 803 -21.74 -10.60 -22.49
CA PRO A 803 -21.47 -9.18 -22.74
C PRO A 803 -21.32 -8.36 -21.44
N LYS A 804 -21.68 -8.91 -20.28
CA LYS A 804 -21.41 -8.33 -18.96
C LYS A 804 -20.06 -8.75 -18.37
N ASP A 805 -19.33 -9.69 -18.99
CA ASP A 805 -18.02 -10.13 -18.49
C ASP A 805 -16.97 -9.03 -18.71
N VAL A 806 -16.50 -8.46 -17.60
CA VAL A 806 -15.47 -7.43 -17.61
C VAL A 806 -14.13 -8.05 -17.98
N LYS A 807 -13.80 -8.02 -19.27
CA LYS A 807 -12.44 -8.28 -19.78
C LYS A 807 -11.49 -7.31 -19.09
N LEU A 808 -10.46 -7.82 -18.41
CA LEU A 808 -9.52 -6.96 -17.69
C LEU A 808 -8.65 -6.14 -18.65
N GLY A 809 -8.38 -6.72 -19.84
CA GLY A 809 -7.57 -6.11 -20.87
C GLY A 809 -6.15 -6.65 -20.90
N GLU A 810 -5.49 -6.41 -22.03
CA GLU A 810 -4.15 -6.91 -22.33
C GLU A 810 -3.23 -5.68 -22.46
N TYR A 811 -2.04 -5.70 -21.84
CA TYR A 811 -1.19 -4.50 -21.70
C TYR A 811 0.32 -4.77 -21.87
N TYR A 812 1.09 -3.70 -22.13
CA TYR A 812 2.53 -3.66 -21.86
C TYR A 812 2.91 -2.47 -20.97
N VAL A 813 4.06 -2.56 -20.29
CA VAL A 813 4.64 -1.49 -19.45
C VAL A 813 5.57 -0.62 -20.28
N ASP A 814 5.22 0.65 -20.48
CA ASP A 814 6.02 1.65 -21.21
C ASP A 814 7.00 2.36 -20.26
N PRO A 815 8.33 2.21 -20.46
CA PRO A 815 9.34 2.76 -19.57
C PRO A 815 9.76 4.19 -19.95
N ARG A 816 9.34 4.72 -21.10
CA ARG A 816 9.83 6.01 -21.62
C ARG A 816 9.51 7.22 -20.71
N PRO A 817 8.33 7.32 -20.08
CA PRO A 817 8.03 8.40 -19.14
C PRO A 817 8.80 8.31 -17.81
N ALA A 818 9.55 7.23 -17.52
CA ALA A 818 10.07 6.96 -16.18
C ALA A 818 11.00 8.04 -15.59
N ASN A 819 11.65 8.83 -16.45
CA ASN A 819 12.57 9.90 -16.04
C ASN A 819 11.91 11.31 -15.98
N LEU A 820 10.63 11.44 -16.31
CA LEU A 820 9.90 12.70 -16.18
C LEU A 820 9.47 12.93 -14.71
N PRO A 821 9.26 14.19 -14.28
CA PRO A 821 8.61 14.50 -13.01
C PRO A 821 7.20 13.89 -12.90
N TYR A 822 6.78 13.49 -11.70
CA TYR A 822 5.48 12.83 -11.50
C TYR A 822 4.28 13.77 -11.75
N ASP A 823 4.44 15.08 -11.58
CA ASP A 823 3.51 16.13 -12.01
C ASP A 823 3.37 16.24 -13.54
N GLN A 824 4.39 15.79 -14.29
CA GLN A 824 4.48 15.88 -15.75
C GLN A 824 4.24 14.51 -16.45
N GLY A 825 3.55 13.59 -15.76
CA GLY A 825 3.22 12.28 -16.30
C GLY A 825 4.34 11.24 -16.26
N GLY A 826 5.34 11.42 -15.39
CA GLY A 826 6.43 10.45 -15.26
C GLY A 826 6.09 9.14 -14.55
N GLY A 827 6.94 8.12 -14.73
CA GLY A 827 6.75 6.77 -14.20
C GLY A 827 6.52 5.73 -15.31
N TYR A 828 5.86 4.62 -14.97
CA TYR A 828 5.76 3.45 -15.84
C TYR A 828 4.31 3.18 -16.22
N HIS A 829 3.97 3.34 -17.50
CA HIS A 829 2.59 3.48 -17.97
C HIS A 829 2.07 2.21 -18.65
N LEU A 830 0.85 1.80 -18.33
CA LEU A 830 0.22 0.62 -18.91
C LEU A 830 -0.43 1.00 -20.24
N ARG A 831 0.10 0.45 -21.33
CA ARG A 831 -0.36 0.69 -22.70
C ARG A 831 -1.13 -0.52 -23.19
N LYS A 832 -2.36 -0.30 -23.65
CA LYS A 832 -3.26 -1.39 -24.08
C LYS A 832 -2.84 -1.96 -25.42
N ILE A 833 -2.92 -3.28 -25.55
CA ILE A 833 -2.74 -4.00 -26.80
C ILE A 833 -4.03 -4.73 -27.18
N THR A 834 -4.13 -5.15 -28.44
CA THR A 834 -5.16 -6.10 -28.90
C THR A 834 -4.49 -7.41 -29.28
N LEU A 835 -5.04 -8.52 -28.82
CA LEU A 835 -4.59 -9.88 -29.15
C LEU A 835 -5.59 -10.48 -30.15
N ASP A 836 -5.17 -10.51 -31.41
CA ASP A 836 -5.91 -10.91 -32.62
C ASP A 836 -4.88 -11.22 -33.73
N ASP A 837 -5.29 -11.40 -34.99
CA ASP A 837 -4.41 -11.68 -36.13
C ASP A 837 -3.93 -10.43 -36.92
N SER A 838 -4.48 -9.24 -36.63
CA SER A 838 -4.53 -8.13 -37.60
C SER A 838 -4.21 -6.73 -37.03
N THR A 839 -4.35 -6.51 -35.72
CA THR A 839 -4.01 -5.24 -35.05
C THR A 839 -2.53 -5.23 -34.63
N PRO A 840 -1.65 -4.36 -35.16
CA PRO A 840 -0.26 -4.27 -34.70
C PRO A 840 -0.16 -3.70 -33.27
N PHE A 841 0.94 -3.96 -32.57
CA PHE A 841 1.23 -3.28 -31.30
C PHE A 841 1.42 -1.77 -31.54
N ASN A 842 0.70 -0.93 -30.79
CA ASN A 842 0.93 0.51 -30.81
C ASN A 842 2.20 0.84 -30.01
N MET A 843 3.21 1.41 -30.68
CA MET A 843 4.48 1.80 -30.06
C MET A 843 4.68 3.33 -30.00
N ALA A 844 3.66 4.12 -30.36
CA ALA A 844 3.73 5.58 -30.35
C ALA A 844 4.15 6.13 -28.97
N SER A 845 4.88 7.23 -28.94
CA SER A 845 5.28 7.91 -27.70
C SER A 845 4.09 8.58 -26.99
N VAL A 846 3.08 9.03 -27.76
CA VAL A 846 1.83 9.58 -27.25
C VAL A 846 0.69 8.60 -27.51
N GLN A 847 0.09 8.09 -26.45
CA GLN A 847 -1.01 7.13 -26.47
C GLN A 847 -1.69 7.08 -25.09
N PRO A 848 -2.96 6.66 -24.95
CA PRO A 848 -3.61 6.59 -23.66
C PRO A 848 -2.89 5.62 -22.70
N SER A 849 -2.76 6.02 -21.44
CA SER A 849 -2.39 5.13 -20.34
C SER A 849 -3.64 4.59 -19.65
N TYR A 850 -3.56 3.35 -19.18
CA TYR A 850 -4.65 2.64 -18.50
C TYR A 850 -4.33 2.36 -17.03
N GLY A 851 -3.10 2.67 -16.59
CA GLY A 851 -2.59 2.47 -15.23
C GLY A 851 -1.14 2.95 -15.15
N ARG A 852 -0.64 3.26 -13.95
CA ARG A 852 0.63 3.98 -13.77
C ARG A 852 1.36 3.55 -12.51
N PHE A 853 2.46 2.81 -12.66
CA PHE A 853 3.36 2.47 -11.54
C PHE A 853 4.37 3.59 -11.29
N ALA A 854 4.70 3.85 -10.02
CA ALA A 854 5.71 4.85 -9.64
C ALA A 854 7.13 4.36 -9.88
N TYR A 855 7.37 3.06 -9.65
CA TYR A 855 8.62 2.36 -9.93
C TYR A 855 8.39 1.17 -10.86
N PHE A 856 9.43 0.75 -11.59
CA PHE A 856 9.32 -0.41 -12.47
C PHE A 856 8.88 -1.65 -11.67
N PRO A 857 7.81 -2.35 -12.11
CA PRO A 857 7.40 -3.58 -11.46
C PRO A 857 8.26 -4.74 -11.99
N ASP A 858 9.10 -5.30 -11.15
CA ASP A 858 9.97 -6.46 -11.42
C ASP A 858 9.19 -7.78 -11.51
N SER A 859 7.94 -7.79 -11.06
CA SER A 859 6.92 -8.79 -11.41
C SER A 859 5.52 -8.18 -11.24
N VAL A 860 4.51 -8.77 -11.91
CA VAL A 860 3.15 -8.21 -12.05
C VAL A 860 2.09 -9.31 -12.12
N CYS A 861 0.90 -9.04 -11.59
CA CYS A 861 -0.30 -9.86 -11.77
C CYS A 861 -1.58 -9.01 -11.84
N LEU A 862 -2.66 -9.58 -12.37
CA LEU A 862 -3.99 -8.96 -12.40
C LEU A 862 -4.90 -9.56 -11.33
N HIS A 863 -5.62 -8.69 -10.63
CA HIS A 863 -6.70 -9.05 -9.72
C HIS A 863 -8.07 -8.90 -10.43
N PRO A 864 -9.05 -9.81 -10.23
CA PRO A 864 -10.33 -9.81 -10.94
C PRO A 864 -11.19 -8.55 -10.74
N SER A 865 -10.87 -7.70 -9.76
CA SER A 865 -11.52 -6.39 -9.53
C SER A 865 -11.12 -5.29 -10.52
N GLY A 866 -10.26 -5.55 -11.52
CA GLY A 866 -9.74 -4.51 -12.41
C GLY A 866 -8.56 -3.74 -11.83
N ILE A 867 -7.67 -4.45 -11.13
CA ILE A 867 -6.48 -3.90 -10.47
C ILE A 867 -5.26 -4.66 -10.95
N VAL A 868 -4.16 -3.95 -11.20
CA VAL A 868 -2.84 -4.52 -11.47
C VAL A 868 -1.98 -4.38 -10.22
N ILE A 869 -1.41 -5.48 -9.78
CA ILE A 869 -0.48 -5.52 -8.66
C ILE A 869 0.92 -5.71 -9.25
N GLY A 870 1.92 -5.00 -8.70
CA GLY A 870 3.31 -5.17 -9.10
C GLY A 870 4.26 -5.01 -7.92
N VAL A 871 5.38 -5.72 -7.93
CA VAL A 871 6.44 -5.59 -6.92
C VAL A 871 7.66 -4.93 -7.52
N SER A 872 8.38 -4.11 -6.74
CA SER A 872 9.69 -3.58 -7.16
C SER A 872 10.79 -4.09 -6.24
N ALA A 873 11.73 -4.83 -6.83
CA ALA A 873 12.85 -5.49 -6.19
C ALA A 873 13.93 -4.49 -5.75
N LYS A 874 14.13 -3.41 -6.54
CA LYS A 874 15.09 -2.34 -6.27
C LYS A 874 14.76 -1.53 -5.01
N TYR A 875 13.47 -1.32 -4.74
CA TYR A 875 13.00 -0.44 -3.66
C TYR A 875 12.25 -1.20 -2.56
N GLN A 876 12.04 -2.51 -2.73
CA GLN A 876 11.41 -3.43 -1.78
C GLN A 876 9.95 -3.04 -1.51
N LYS A 877 9.16 -2.95 -2.60
CA LYS A 877 7.80 -2.38 -2.60
C LYS A 877 6.76 -3.29 -3.21
N LEU A 878 5.55 -3.19 -2.69
CA LEU A 878 4.32 -3.62 -3.34
C LEU A 878 3.62 -2.38 -3.90
N GLN A 879 3.06 -2.47 -5.10
CA GLN A 879 2.36 -1.38 -5.79
C GLN A 879 1.02 -1.89 -6.31
N ILE A 880 -0.03 -1.08 -6.17
CA ILE A 880 -1.41 -1.42 -6.54
C ILE A 880 -1.97 -0.31 -7.45
N VAL A 881 -2.37 -0.68 -8.67
CA VAL A 881 -2.80 0.22 -9.74
C VAL A 881 -4.21 -0.15 -10.21
N THR A 882 -5.19 0.72 -9.98
CA THR A 882 -6.55 0.56 -10.52
C THR A 882 -6.57 0.84 -12.02
N LEU A 883 -7.18 -0.05 -12.82
CA LEU A 883 -7.26 0.10 -14.27
C LEU A 883 -8.32 1.13 -14.68
N THR A 884 -7.91 2.13 -15.47
CA THR A 884 -8.79 3.12 -16.08
C THR A 884 -9.29 2.60 -17.44
N ARG A 885 -10.54 2.16 -17.52
CA ARG A 885 -11.08 1.38 -18.65
C ARG A 885 -10.95 2.05 -20.03
N ASP A 886 -11.20 3.36 -20.08
CA ASP A 886 -11.19 4.15 -21.31
C ASP A 886 -9.79 4.74 -21.62
N GLY A 887 -8.87 4.64 -20.67
CA GLY A 887 -7.57 5.31 -20.67
C GLY A 887 -7.64 6.81 -20.40
N ALA A 888 -6.47 7.43 -20.14
CA ALA A 888 -6.31 8.88 -19.98
C ALA A 888 -4.92 9.34 -20.46
N ALA A 889 -4.64 10.64 -20.39
CA ALA A 889 -3.29 11.17 -20.60
C ALA A 889 -2.36 10.82 -19.42
N ASP A 890 -1.05 10.84 -19.66
CA ASP A 890 -0.05 10.41 -18.67
C ASP A 890 0.01 11.30 -17.42
N SER A 891 -0.25 12.60 -17.58
CA SER A 891 -0.44 13.56 -16.47
C SER A 891 -1.68 13.27 -15.61
N ASP A 892 -2.71 12.68 -16.19
CA ASP A 892 -4.06 12.67 -15.63
C ASP A 892 -4.34 11.45 -14.75
N LEU A 893 -3.54 10.38 -14.92
CA LEU A 893 -3.62 9.19 -14.08
C LEU A 893 -2.86 9.38 -12.76
N PRO A 894 -3.45 8.97 -11.62
CA PRO A 894 -2.71 8.90 -10.36
C PRO A 894 -1.59 7.84 -10.45
N LEU A 895 -0.56 7.99 -9.64
CA LEU A 895 0.36 6.88 -9.33
C LEU A 895 -0.42 5.78 -8.59
N GLY A 896 -0.05 4.53 -8.80
CA GLY A 896 -0.53 3.42 -7.97
C GLY A 896 -0.21 3.63 -6.49
N GLN A 897 -1.10 3.14 -5.62
CA GLN A 897 -0.85 3.04 -4.19
C GLN A 897 0.42 2.19 -3.95
N ILE A 898 1.22 2.57 -2.96
CA ILE A 898 2.47 1.89 -2.63
C ILE A 898 2.45 1.44 -1.18
N GLY A 899 2.90 0.21 -0.93
CA GLY A 899 3.02 -0.38 0.39
C GLY A 899 4.29 -1.19 0.55
N ALA A 900 4.44 -1.79 1.73
CA ALA A 900 5.65 -2.44 2.21
C ALA A 900 6.90 -1.53 2.20
N GLY A 901 8.07 -2.09 2.44
CA GLY A 901 9.35 -1.39 2.46
C GLY A 901 10.51 -2.27 2.88
N PRO A 902 11.74 -1.75 2.96
CA PRO A 902 12.93 -2.53 3.25
C PRO A 902 12.88 -3.24 4.61
N ALA A 903 12.82 -4.58 4.59
CA ALA A 903 12.94 -5.41 5.78
C ALA A 903 14.41 -5.56 6.22
N GLN A 904 14.65 -5.46 7.53
CA GLN A 904 15.92 -5.74 8.20
C GLN A 904 15.80 -6.87 9.24
N ASP A 905 14.61 -7.14 9.76
CA ASP A 905 14.32 -8.26 10.66
C ASP A 905 13.35 -9.22 9.96
N LYS A 906 13.68 -10.52 9.96
CA LYS A 906 12.83 -11.58 9.37
C LYS A 906 11.43 -11.64 9.99
N ASN A 907 11.33 -11.27 11.26
CA ASN A 907 10.10 -11.29 12.05
C ASN A 907 9.23 -10.04 11.83
N ARG A 908 9.64 -9.03 11.04
CA ARG A 908 8.85 -7.82 10.79
C ARG A 908 7.82 -8.06 9.68
N PRO A 909 6.51 -8.13 10.00
CA PRO A 909 5.46 -8.21 8.99
C PRO A 909 5.27 -6.88 8.28
N GLY A 910 4.69 -6.92 7.09
CA GLY A 910 4.42 -5.73 6.25
C GLY A 910 5.60 -5.34 5.37
N LEU A 911 6.84 -5.56 5.80
CA LEU A 911 8.05 -5.21 5.05
C LEU A 911 8.55 -6.38 4.17
N LEU A 912 9.28 -6.05 3.11
CA LEU A 912 9.80 -6.94 2.07
C LEU A 912 11.34 -6.94 2.05
N PHE A 913 11.94 -8.11 1.85
CA PHE A 913 13.40 -8.27 1.73
C PHE A 913 13.92 -7.98 0.33
N HIS A 914 13.45 -8.73 -0.66
CA HIS A 914 13.79 -8.55 -2.07
C HIS A 914 12.76 -9.34 -2.88
N PRO A 915 11.63 -8.72 -3.29
CA PRO A 915 10.56 -9.41 -3.98
C PRO A 915 11.00 -9.80 -5.40
N VAL A 916 10.93 -11.10 -5.70
CA VAL A 916 11.29 -11.72 -6.99
C VAL A 916 10.08 -11.82 -7.90
N ALA A 917 8.95 -12.28 -7.37
CA ALA A 917 7.73 -12.51 -8.12
C ALA A 917 6.47 -12.20 -7.30
N VAL A 918 5.35 -11.91 -7.97
CA VAL A 918 4.04 -11.69 -7.34
C VAL A 918 2.93 -12.34 -8.17
N ALA A 919 1.98 -13.00 -7.51
CA ALA A 919 0.77 -13.51 -8.16
C ALA A 919 -0.49 -13.28 -7.31
N CYS A 920 -1.64 -13.26 -7.98
CA CYS A 920 -2.95 -13.21 -7.34
C CYS A 920 -3.49 -14.64 -7.24
N ALA A 921 -3.82 -15.07 -6.03
CA ALA A 921 -4.55 -16.32 -5.82
C ALA A 921 -6.07 -16.12 -6.00
N TYR A 922 -6.82 -17.23 -6.05
CA TYR A 922 -8.27 -17.20 -6.33
C TYR A 922 -9.09 -16.53 -5.22
N ASP A 923 -8.60 -16.60 -3.98
CA ASP A 923 -9.16 -15.98 -2.79
C ASP A 923 -8.86 -14.46 -2.66
N GLY A 924 -8.27 -13.85 -3.70
CA GLY A 924 -7.83 -12.46 -3.70
C GLY A 924 -6.55 -12.17 -2.91
N ALA A 925 -5.90 -13.19 -2.34
CA ALA A 925 -4.63 -13.00 -1.65
C ALA A 925 -3.49 -12.70 -2.64
N VAL A 926 -2.70 -11.67 -2.32
CA VAL A 926 -1.51 -11.28 -3.05
C VAL A 926 -0.33 -12.06 -2.48
N ILE A 927 0.21 -12.99 -3.26
CA ILE A 927 1.34 -13.82 -2.85
C ILE A 927 2.63 -13.26 -3.46
N VAL A 928 3.58 -12.87 -2.62
CA VAL A 928 4.90 -12.36 -3.01
C VAL A 928 5.97 -13.40 -2.65
N LEU A 929 6.83 -13.73 -3.61
CA LEU A 929 8.05 -14.52 -3.39
C LEU A 929 9.22 -13.58 -3.13
N GLU A 930 9.91 -13.75 -2.01
CA GLU A 930 11.05 -12.94 -1.61
C GLU A 930 12.33 -13.80 -1.52
N ASP A 931 13.45 -13.25 -1.98
CA ASP A 931 14.76 -13.88 -1.86
C ASP A 931 15.90 -12.86 -1.69
N THR A 932 16.39 -12.72 -0.46
CA THR A 932 17.57 -11.90 -0.15
C THR A 932 18.82 -12.29 -0.95
N LYS A 933 18.96 -13.55 -1.34
CA LYS A 933 20.15 -14.06 -2.03
C LYS A 933 20.25 -13.59 -3.48
N SER A 934 19.11 -13.25 -4.08
CA SER A 934 19.01 -12.62 -5.39
C SER A 934 19.22 -11.09 -5.35
N SER A 935 19.28 -10.49 -4.15
CA SER A 935 19.58 -9.06 -4.01
C SER A 935 21.06 -8.74 -4.30
N THR A 936 21.32 -7.55 -4.82
CA THR A 936 22.67 -7.09 -5.18
C THR A 936 23.52 -6.61 -3.99
N GLY A 937 23.04 -6.81 -2.76
CA GLY A 937 23.69 -6.37 -1.52
C GLY A 937 24.06 -7.53 -0.60
N LYS A 938 25.01 -7.28 0.32
CA LYS A 938 25.32 -8.23 1.40
C LYS A 938 24.27 -8.11 2.51
N SER A 939 23.12 -8.78 2.35
CA SER A 939 22.22 -9.04 3.47
C SER A 939 22.94 -9.86 4.55
N VAL A 940 22.73 -9.49 5.82
CA VAL A 940 23.37 -10.15 6.96
C VAL A 940 22.74 -11.52 7.25
N ASP A 941 21.41 -11.60 7.11
CA ASP A 941 20.64 -12.84 7.12
C ASP A 941 20.22 -13.21 5.69
N VAL A 942 20.37 -14.49 5.32
CA VAL A 942 19.80 -15.03 4.07
C VAL A 942 18.41 -15.58 4.35
N VAL A 943 17.39 -14.83 3.94
CA VAL A 943 15.97 -15.15 4.03
C VAL A 943 15.41 -15.33 2.62
N SER A 944 14.65 -16.41 2.42
CA SER A 944 13.74 -16.59 1.29
C SER A 944 12.39 -17.09 1.81
N ARG A 945 11.28 -16.48 1.37
CA ARG A 945 9.92 -16.78 1.88
C ARG A 945 8.84 -16.47 0.84
N LEU A 946 7.69 -17.09 0.97
CA LEU A 946 6.43 -16.55 0.48
C LEU A 946 5.82 -15.65 1.55
N SER A 947 5.29 -14.49 1.17
CA SER A 947 4.51 -13.60 2.04
C SER A 947 3.15 -13.31 1.41
N ALA A 948 2.09 -13.30 2.21
CA ALA A 948 0.72 -13.07 1.76
C ALA A 948 0.20 -11.70 2.24
N TYR A 949 -0.45 -10.96 1.33
CA TYR A 949 -1.01 -9.64 1.57
C TYR A 949 -2.45 -9.54 1.03
N ASP A 950 -3.21 -8.56 1.50
CA ASP A 950 -4.50 -8.16 0.92
C ASP A 950 -4.34 -6.98 -0.07
N LEU A 951 -5.44 -6.50 -0.64
CA LEU A 951 -5.46 -5.35 -1.55
C LEU A 951 -5.21 -3.99 -0.88
N HIS A 952 -5.09 -3.95 0.46
CA HIS A 952 -4.59 -2.78 1.19
C HIS A 952 -3.09 -2.93 1.53
N MET A 953 -2.46 -4.02 1.06
CA MET A 953 -1.06 -4.37 1.32
C MET A 953 -0.79 -4.72 2.80
N ASN A 954 -1.81 -5.12 3.54
CA ASN A 954 -1.69 -5.62 4.90
C ASN A 954 -1.36 -7.13 4.91
N PRO A 955 -0.47 -7.62 5.79
CA PRO A 955 -0.11 -9.04 5.89
C PRO A 955 -1.30 -9.93 6.29
N VAL A 956 -1.55 -11.00 5.53
CA VAL A 956 -2.67 -11.93 5.75
C VAL A 956 -2.15 -13.28 6.22
N ASN A 957 -2.65 -13.79 7.36
CA ASN A 957 -2.25 -15.08 7.91
C ASN A 957 -2.79 -16.27 7.09
N ARG A 958 -2.20 -16.55 5.92
CA ARG A 958 -2.56 -17.62 4.98
C ARG A 958 -1.70 -18.88 5.07
N PHE A 959 -0.55 -18.79 5.71
CA PHE A 959 0.39 -19.89 5.87
C PHE A 959 0.36 -20.41 7.32
N PHE A 960 1.17 -21.43 7.60
CA PHE A 960 1.34 -21.98 8.94
C PHE A 960 2.84 -22.05 9.29
N ASP A 961 3.19 -21.75 10.53
CA ASP A 961 4.57 -21.88 11.03
C ASP A 961 4.93 -23.34 11.37
N GLU A 962 6.18 -23.57 11.82
CA GLU A 962 6.67 -24.89 12.25
C GLU A 962 5.89 -25.50 13.44
N LYS A 963 5.03 -24.71 14.10
CA LYS A 963 4.17 -25.11 15.24
C LYS A 963 2.69 -25.16 14.84
N GLY A 964 2.38 -25.07 13.55
CA GLY A 964 1.01 -25.08 13.03
C GLY A 964 0.19 -23.83 13.36
N GLN A 965 0.82 -22.71 13.74
CA GLN A 965 0.13 -21.45 14.00
C GLN A 965 -0.04 -20.64 12.71
N PRO A 966 -1.18 -19.95 12.49
CA PRO A 966 -1.37 -19.09 11.33
C PRO A 966 -0.28 -18.02 11.21
N SER A 967 0.29 -17.87 10.02
CA SER A 967 1.46 -17.03 9.72
C SER A 967 1.23 -16.24 8.43
N PRO A 968 1.70 -14.98 8.33
CA PRO A 968 1.60 -14.20 7.09
C PRO A 968 2.68 -14.58 6.07
N TRP A 969 3.63 -15.44 6.44
CA TRP A 969 4.67 -15.98 5.56
C TRP A 969 4.83 -17.50 5.69
N LEU A 970 5.32 -18.13 4.63
CA LEU A 970 5.94 -19.45 4.64
C LEU A 970 7.42 -19.28 4.31
N TYR A 971 8.30 -19.50 5.29
CA TYR A 971 9.74 -19.58 5.03
C TYR A 971 10.03 -20.79 4.14
N LEU A 972 10.89 -20.60 3.13
CA LEU A 972 11.27 -21.66 2.21
C LEU A 972 12.55 -22.33 2.69
N SER A 973 12.59 -23.65 2.63
CA SER A 973 13.76 -24.43 3.05
C SER A 973 14.97 -24.13 2.16
N ASN A 974 16.17 -24.20 2.76
CA ASN A 974 17.45 -24.04 2.05
C ASN A 974 17.63 -22.70 1.31
N ALA A 975 17.12 -21.60 1.90
CA ALA A 975 17.33 -20.23 1.42
C ALA A 975 18.81 -19.89 1.08
N SER A 976 19.77 -20.48 1.79
CA SER A 976 21.21 -20.34 1.51
C SER A 976 21.66 -20.98 0.19
N ASP A 977 20.97 -22.02 -0.28
CA ASP A 977 21.39 -22.86 -1.41
C ASP A 977 20.64 -22.53 -2.71
N TYR A 978 19.38 -22.12 -2.59
CA TYR A 978 18.49 -21.88 -3.73
C TYR A 978 18.58 -20.43 -4.22
N TYR A 979 18.17 -20.21 -5.47
CA TYR A 979 18.02 -18.90 -6.11
C TYR A 979 16.67 -18.88 -6.82
N TYR A 980 15.78 -17.98 -6.41
CA TYR A 980 14.40 -17.97 -6.87
C TYR A 980 14.26 -17.14 -8.15
N LEU A 981 13.40 -17.60 -9.08
CA LEU A 981 13.25 -17.00 -10.41
C LEU A 981 11.84 -16.46 -10.68
N ASP A 982 10.80 -17.24 -10.39
CA ASP A 982 9.42 -16.86 -10.74
C ASP A 982 8.36 -17.64 -9.94
N LEU A 983 7.12 -17.13 -9.92
CA LEU A 983 5.99 -17.78 -9.25
C LEU A 983 4.67 -17.65 -10.05
N ALA A 984 3.82 -18.68 -10.01
CA ALA A 984 2.42 -18.59 -10.47
C ALA A 984 1.45 -19.31 -9.51
N THR A 985 0.19 -18.89 -9.50
CA THR A 985 -0.86 -19.41 -8.62
C THR A 985 -2.08 -19.90 -9.39
N VAL A 986 -2.61 -21.06 -9.02
CA VAL A 986 -3.83 -21.64 -9.60
C VAL A 986 -4.55 -22.53 -8.57
N GLY A 987 -5.88 -22.48 -8.54
CA GLY A 987 -6.71 -23.25 -7.61
C GLY A 987 -7.97 -22.50 -7.19
N ASP A 988 -8.48 -22.77 -5.98
CA ASP A 988 -9.68 -22.16 -5.42
C ASP A 988 -9.49 -21.67 -3.96
N GLU A 989 -10.58 -21.25 -3.32
CA GLU A 989 -10.67 -20.80 -1.92
C GLU A 989 -10.23 -21.85 -0.88
N LYS A 990 -10.22 -23.14 -1.23
CA LYS A 990 -9.93 -24.27 -0.34
C LYS A 990 -8.51 -24.77 -0.51
N LEU A 991 -8.03 -24.79 -1.75
CA LEU A 991 -6.69 -25.22 -2.12
C LEU A 991 -6.20 -24.43 -3.33
N THR A 992 -5.18 -23.59 -3.11
CA THR A 992 -4.40 -22.97 -4.19
C THR A 992 -3.00 -23.56 -4.22
N TYR A 993 -2.59 -23.97 -5.43
CA TYR A 993 -1.24 -24.41 -5.76
C TYR A 993 -0.38 -23.19 -6.11
N ILE A 994 0.80 -23.10 -5.50
CA ILE A 994 1.81 -22.06 -5.78
C ILE A 994 2.99 -22.74 -6.45
N TYR A 995 3.19 -22.48 -7.75
CA TYR A 995 4.30 -22.99 -8.53
C TYR A 995 5.48 -22.04 -8.35
N ILE A 996 6.64 -22.56 -7.97
CA ILE A 996 7.86 -21.79 -7.75
C ILE A 996 8.98 -22.37 -8.60
N LEU A 997 9.57 -21.55 -9.46
CA LEU A 997 10.75 -21.87 -10.25
C LEU A 997 12.01 -21.34 -9.55
N TYR A 998 13.01 -22.19 -9.38
CA TYR A 998 14.28 -21.84 -8.75
C TYR A 998 15.43 -22.68 -9.33
N TYR A 999 16.66 -22.25 -9.05
CA TYR A 999 17.86 -23.03 -9.33
C TYR A 999 18.78 -23.14 -8.11
N THR A 1000 19.79 -24.00 -8.20
CA THR A 1000 20.76 -24.29 -7.13
C THR A 1000 22.20 -24.10 -7.61
N GLY A 1001 23.14 -23.96 -6.68
CA GLY A 1001 24.55 -23.81 -7.02
C GLY A 1001 24.82 -22.56 -7.87
N SER A 1002 25.28 -22.76 -9.11
CA SER A 1002 25.53 -21.67 -10.07
C SER A 1002 24.50 -21.58 -11.21
N GLY A 1003 23.53 -22.50 -11.29
CA GLY A 1003 22.60 -22.58 -12.42
C GLY A 1003 23.28 -22.89 -13.74
N ALA A 1004 24.47 -23.52 -13.72
CA ALA A 1004 25.23 -23.78 -14.94
C ALA A 1004 24.70 -24.98 -15.72
N GLN A 1005 24.15 -25.99 -15.03
CA GLN A 1005 23.64 -27.22 -15.64
C GLN A 1005 22.11 -27.28 -15.59
N PRO A 1006 21.42 -27.91 -16.57
CA PRO A 1006 19.97 -28.09 -16.53
C PRO A 1006 19.47 -28.80 -15.27
N SER A 1007 20.29 -29.70 -14.71
CA SER A 1007 20.03 -30.41 -13.43
C SER A 1007 19.87 -29.49 -12.22
N ASP A 1008 20.39 -28.26 -12.30
CA ASP A 1008 20.41 -27.31 -11.19
C ASP A 1008 19.03 -26.65 -10.99
N TYR A 1009 18.10 -26.82 -11.94
CA TYR A 1009 16.81 -26.14 -12.02
C TYR A 1009 15.64 -27.02 -11.59
N HIS A 1010 14.70 -26.42 -10.86
CA HIS A 1010 13.58 -27.11 -10.23
C HIS A 1010 12.30 -26.27 -10.27
N MET A 1011 11.17 -26.95 -10.43
CA MET A 1011 9.83 -26.39 -10.22
C MET A 1011 9.19 -27.11 -9.03
N ALA A 1012 9.01 -26.40 -7.92
CA ALA A 1012 8.29 -26.91 -6.75
C ALA A 1012 6.86 -26.40 -6.73
N ILE A 1013 5.91 -27.29 -6.43
CA ILE A 1013 4.51 -26.93 -6.21
C ILE A 1013 4.28 -26.92 -4.71
N TYR A 1014 4.06 -25.74 -4.16
CA TYR A 1014 3.59 -25.51 -2.80
C TYR A 1014 2.06 -25.44 -2.79
N THR A 1015 1.48 -25.54 -1.60
CA THR A 1015 0.02 -25.54 -1.40
C THR A 1015 -0.37 -24.74 -0.17
N TYR A 1016 -1.44 -23.94 -0.28
CA TYR A 1016 -2.08 -23.27 0.86
C TYR A 1016 -3.59 -23.24 0.67
N GLY A 1017 -4.32 -22.91 1.73
CA GLY A 1017 -5.78 -22.84 1.75
C GLY A 1017 -6.35 -23.31 3.09
N LEU A 1018 -7.60 -23.80 3.07
CA LEU A 1018 -8.29 -24.30 4.28
C LEU A 1018 -7.86 -25.72 4.67
N THR A 1019 -7.35 -26.50 3.72
CA THR A 1019 -6.87 -27.88 3.95
C THR A 1019 -5.53 -28.15 3.26
N PRO A 1020 -4.44 -27.48 3.67
CA PRO A 1020 -3.10 -27.79 3.15
C PRO A 1020 -2.66 -29.19 3.59
N PRO A 1021 -1.81 -29.88 2.81
CA PRO A 1021 -1.17 -31.13 3.21
C PRO A 1021 -0.21 -30.92 4.38
N ALA A 1022 0.10 -32.00 5.10
CA ALA A 1022 0.96 -31.97 6.30
C ALA A 1022 2.44 -31.58 6.05
N SER A 1023 2.84 -31.37 4.79
CA SER A 1023 4.19 -30.96 4.39
C SER A 1023 4.16 -30.18 3.08
N ASN A 1024 4.97 -29.13 2.98
CA ASN A 1024 5.25 -28.40 1.75
C ASN A 1024 6.76 -28.52 1.41
N PRO A 1025 7.16 -28.50 0.11
CA PRO A 1025 6.30 -28.52 -1.08
C PRO A 1025 5.54 -29.85 -1.23
N LEU A 1026 4.44 -29.82 -1.99
CA LEU A 1026 3.66 -31.01 -2.34
C LEU A 1026 4.45 -31.95 -3.27
N VAL A 1027 5.12 -31.38 -4.28
CA VAL A 1027 5.90 -32.11 -5.29
C VAL A 1027 6.96 -31.20 -5.89
N VAL A 1028 8.09 -31.76 -6.35
CA VAL A 1028 9.15 -31.05 -7.06
C VAL A 1028 9.45 -31.77 -8.36
N THR A 1029 9.43 -31.05 -9.48
CA THR A 1029 9.91 -31.54 -10.78
C THR A 1029 11.30 -30.95 -11.05
N ASN A 1030 12.25 -31.81 -11.43
CA ASN A 1030 13.65 -31.44 -11.67
C ASN A 1030 13.91 -31.20 -13.17
N ALA A 1031 15.01 -30.51 -13.48
CA ALA A 1031 15.50 -30.22 -14.82
C ALA A 1031 14.59 -29.33 -15.69
N ILE A 1032 13.88 -28.38 -15.07
CA ILE A 1032 13.08 -27.36 -15.78
C ILE A 1032 13.93 -26.10 -15.98
N ALA A 1033 14.86 -26.16 -16.95
CA ALA A 1033 15.83 -25.09 -17.24
C ALA A 1033 15.19 -23.86 -17.93
N ALA A 1034 14.52 -23.04 -17.12
CA ALA A 1034 13.74 -21.88 -17.57
C ALA A 1034 13.99 -20.63 -16.71
N ALA A 1035 13.63 -19.47 -17.24
CA ALA A 1035 13.74 -18.16 -16.59
C ALA A 1035 12.42 -17.68 -15.95
N ARG A 1036 11.28 -18.00 -16.56
CA ARG A 1036 9.93 -17.56 -16.15
C ARG A 1036 8.90 -18.67 -16.36
N LEU A 1037 7.77 -18.62 -15.65
CA LEU A 1037 6.70 -19.63 -15.73
C LEU A 1037 5.30 -19.02 -15.76
N SER A 1038 4.34 -19.75 -16.33
CA SER A 1038 2.90 -19.44 -16.21
C SER A 1038 2.08 -20.73 -16.24
N VAL A 1039 0.90 -20.78 -15.64
CA VAL A 1039 0.11 -22.02 -15.47
C VAL A 1039 -1.37 -21.76 -15.79
N ASP A 1040 -2.01 -22.70 -16.50
CA ASP A 1040 -3.45 -22.65 -16.80
C ASP A 1040 -4.32 -23.39 -15.76
N MET A 1041 -5.65 -23.24 -15.83
CA MET A 1041 -6.58 -23.89 -14.90
C MET A 1041 -6.61 -25.43 -15.00
N TRP A 1042 -6.09 -25.99 -16.10
CA TRP A 1042 -5.94 -27.43 -16.31
C TRP A 1042 -4.60 -27.95 -15.77
N HIS A 1043 -3.83 -27.07 -15.12
CA HIS A 1043 -2.51 -27.31 -14.55
C HIS A 1043 -1.42 -27.58 -15.61
N SER A 1044 -1.58 -27.13 -16.86
CA SER A 1044 -0.47 -27.08 -17.81
C SER A 1044 0.50 -25.98 -17.42
N ALA A 1045 1.81 -26.29 -17.34
CA ALA A 1045 2.85 -25.30 -17.03
C ALA A 1045 3.59 -24.88 -18.31
N TYR A 1046 3.64 -23.58 -18.57
CA TYR A 1046 4.38 -22.96 -19.66
C TYR A 1046 5.66 -22.32 -19.13
N THR A 1047 6.77 -22.46 -19.85
CA THR A 1047 8.08 -21.95 -19.41
C THR A 1047 8.79 -21.14 -20.48
N LEU A 1048 9.35 -19.99 -20.09
CA LEU A 1048 10.23 -19.19 -20.93
C LEU A 1048 11.65 -19.71 -20.78
N ASN A 1049 12.19 -20.33 -21.83
CA ASN A 1049 13.44 -21.08 -21.75
C ASN A 1049 14.65 -20.16 -22.00
N PHE A 1050 15.81 -20.50 -21.43
CA PHE A 1050 17.08 -19.84 -21.79
C PHE A 1050 17.52 -20.14 -23.23
N ALA A 1051 16.98 -21.21 -23.83
CA ALA A 1051 17.28 -21.59 -25.21
C ALA A 1051 16.52 -20.70 -26.20
N MET A 1052 17.23 -20.23 -27.23
CA MET A 1052 16.63 -19.59 -28.41
C MET A 1052 15.66 -20.52 -29.16
N VAL A 1053 14.67 -19.97 -29.86
CA VAL A 1053 13.87 -20.73 -30.83
C VAL A 1053 14.78 -21.33 -31.91
N THR A 1054 14.53 -22.57 -32.30
CA THR A 1054 15.29 -23.29 -33.33
C THR A 1054 14.51 -23.47 -34.64
N ASP A 1055 15.25 -23.62 -35.73
CA ASP A 1055 14.74 -23.97 -37.05
C ASP A 1055 14.40 -25.47 -37.16
N GLY A 1056 13.83 -25.88 -38.30
CA GLY A 1056 13.54 -27.29 -38.61
C GLY A 1056 14.77 -28.22 -38.74
N LYS A 1057 15.97 -27.76 -38.37
CA LYS A 1057 17.22 -28.52 -38.29
C LYS A 1057 17.87 -28.41 -36.90
N GLY A 1058 17.14 -27.88 -35.91
CA GLY A 1058 17.64 -27.66 -34.55
C GLY A 1058 18.71 -26.57 -34.44
N GLN A 1059 18.88 -25.72 -35.45
CA GLN A 1059 19.82 -24.59 -35.41
C GLN A 1059 19.13 -23.34 -34.88
N PRO A 1060 19.83 -22.39 -34.22
CA PRO A 1060 19.25 -21.13 -33.77
C PRO A 1060 18.55 -20.37 -34.92
N ALA A 1061 17.28 -20.00 -34.73
CA ALA A 1061 16.43 -19.45 -35.78
C ALA A 1061 16.69 -17.96 -36.11
N GLY A 1062 17.53 -17.28 -35.32
CA GLY A 1062 17.83 -15.87 -35.48
C GLY A 1062 18.73 -15.51 -36.68
N PRO A 1063 19.03 -14.22 -36.86
CA PRO A 1063 19.92 -13.72 -37.91
C PRO A 1063 21.30 -14.41 -37.97
N LYS A 1064 21.74 -14.76 -39.19
CA LYS A 1064 23.09 -15.28 -39.50
C LYS A 1064 24.15 -14.20 -39.69
N SER A 1065 23.72 -12.96 -39.83
CA SER A 1065 24.55 -11.75 -39.88
C SER A 1065 23.73 -10.58 -39.34
N SER A 1066 24.34 -9.43 -39.07
CA SER A 1066 23.62 -8.23 -38.59
C SER A 1066 22.49 -7.73 -39.50
N THR A 1067 22.34 -8.25 -40.72
CA THR A 1067 21.31 -7.81 -41.68
C THR A 1067 20.60 -8.93 -42.47
N THR A 1068 21.00 -10.21 -42.42
CA THR A 1068 20.44 -11.24 -43.33
C THR A 1068 20.30 -12.68 -42.79
N GLY A 1069 19.05 -13.14 -42.73
CA GLY A 1069 18.59 -14.53 -42.93
C GLY A 1069 18.81 -15.52 -41.77
N PRO A 1070 17.98 -16.59 -41.64
CA PRO A 1070 16.87 -17.00 -42.51
C PRO A 1070 15.51 -16.61 -41.90
N ALA A 1071 15.00 -15.44 -42.26
CA ALA A 1071 13.70 -14.87 -41.85
C ALA A 1071 13.43 -14.59 -40.34
N GLY A 1072 14.17 -15.20 -39.41
CA GLY A 1072 13.95 -15.03 -37.97
C GLY A 1072 14.56 -13.78 -37.31
N ARG A 1073 14.14 -13.57 -36.05
CA ARG A 1073 14.59 -12.53 -35.10
C ARG A 1073 15.23 -13.22 -33.88
N THR A 1074 15.97 -12.48 -33.04
CA THR A 1074 16.42 -13.04 -31.76
C THR A 1074 15.28 -13.21 -30.75
N VAL A 1075 14.83 -14.45 -30.55
CA VAL A 1075 13.63 -14.81 -29.76
C VAL A 1075 13.91 -16.04 -28.85
N PRO A 1076 13.60 -15.99 -27.54
CA PRO A 1076 13.63 -17.16 -26.65
C PRO A 1076 12.55 -18.19 -26.99
N SER A 1077 12.86 -19.48 -26.84
CA SER A 1077 11.86 -20.54 -26.96
C SER A 1077 10.95 -20.61 -25.72
N VAL A 1078 9.74 -21.13 -25.95
CA VAL A 1078 8.76 -21.41 -24.89
C VAL A 1078 8.46 -22.90 -24.92
N SER A 1079 8.29 -23.52 -23.75
CA SER A 1079 7.90 -24.94 -23.62
C SER A 1079 6.58 -25.10 -22.87
N MET A 1080 5.92 -26.23 -23.08
CA MET A 1080 4.76 -26.70 -22.32
C MET A 1080 5.10 -28.02 -21.61
N TRP A 1081 4.72 -28.10 -20.35
CA TRP A 1081 4.87 -29.26 -19.47
C TRP A 1081 3.49 -29.68 -18.93
N ALA A 1082 3.26 -30.98 -18.77
CA ALA A 1082 1.99 -31.53 -18.33
C ALA A 1082 2.12 -32.44 -17.09
N PRO A 1083 1.13 -32.46 -16.17
CA PRO A 1083 1.06 -33.42 -15.08
C PRO A 1083 0.54 -34.79 -15.54
N PRO A 1084 0.80 -35.87 -14.79
CA PRO A 1084 0.20 -37.18 -15.03
C PRO A 1084 -1.28 -37.20 -14.63
N LEU A 1085 -2.09 -37.98 -15.35
CA LEU A 1085 -3.48 -38.25 -14.98
C LEU A 1085 -3.57 -39.03 -13.64
N PRO A 1086 -4.66 -38.89 -12.86
CA PRO A 1086 -4.80 -39.57 -11.58
C PRO A 1086 -4.78 -41.09 -11.74
N SER A 1087 -3.88 -41.76 -11.01
CA SER A 1087 -3.89 -43.22 -10.88
C SER A 1087 -5.01 -43.67 -9.94
N ALA A 1088 -5.35 -44.95 -10.02
CA ALA A 1088 -6.53 -45.51 -9.36
C ALA A 1088 -6.42 -45.64 -7.84
#